data_AF-A0A7V4TYV0-F1
#
_entry.id   AF-A0A7V4TYV0-F1
#
_cell.length_a   1.000
_cell.length_b   1.000
_cell.length_c   1.000
_cell.angle_alpha   90.00
_cell.angle_beta   90.00
_cell.angle_gamma   90.00
#
_symmetry.space_group_name_H-M   'P 1'
#
loop_
_entity.id
_entity.type
_entity.pdbx_description
1 polymer ?
#
loop_
_entity_poly.entity_id
_entity_poly.type
_entity_poly.pdbx_seq_one_letter_code
_entity_poly.pdbx_strand_id
1 'polypeptide(L)'
;MLMAQNNPMEYKRWNTLNINRVATTFDNVGMLCNGNNQNYNLAREPSFEFPQGSGKQYGTCIGVVFGAPAGQHPDVVGGTNPENLAYLDGTMDEGPADFWNEEHFAPYPEFVNPNAASISTDPESWPASWPEALPNYYFMDVNDQTGVQNPNLPVVPILRDSVTGWPGFGPNGEQLSDQEMFSVMYGWGGTDQIGVGNAQTRWLRTQLIMRSMAWKGSLYENFIVWIFVIRNVTNQPITDAAMGVHIDFGHLPAFIQGIGYDADRHYYDPKLQLAYSWDDDGFEESPVGGTLGPDEIGWAGVVALEMPGPTGKVQTYDAAHFWQGQTSRSGSGGAPEMYYKWNLRNQDDPQDSDGDGVDDDFNENGIPDDQEGGPGYYVGSGADGLQIIGSGQFTLQPGQMDTLIFATVFGASEKELKTTAQRAINLYQSNWEIVEAPPAPVVEAFADDRKVTLVWSTYSEEDVQFEGYKIYRSLDQGQTWGTESFADFEGGIHYVPMAQYDLVNGVKGFYKTLPEYAWFYLGDDEWVPNRSIVQADTVKGFHINGKLQGFEEGDSVNVYVDRDVVNGLAYWYYVAAYDSGNAIIGPLENSSASNPAEPNNTVIVTAYAPKAKENLDNVRVVPNPYIVSEIWEAGYKEHVIQFVGLPYEATIRIFNSSGELVRTIEHRDQTGIARWDLKNKFSQLAAPGVYFYYIESGIGEKTGKFIVIL
;
A
#
# COMPACT_ATOMS: atom_id res chain seq x y z
N MET A 1 -33.99 -15.93 9.82
CA MET A 1 -34.45 -14.90 10.77
C MET A 1 -33.69 -15.16 12.07
N LEU A 2 -32.64 -14.37 12.32
CA LEU A 2 -31.58 -14.61 13.30
C LEU A 2 -31.87 -13.91 14.65
N MET A 3 -33.15 -13.76 15.03
CA MET A 3 -33.56 -12.94 16.18
C MET A 3 -33.71 -13.70 17.51
N ALA A 4 -32.99 -14.80 17.70
CA ALA A 4 -33.00 -15.53 18.97
C ALA A 4 -31.65 -16.22 19.19
N GLN A 5 -30.71 -15.54 19.86
CA GLN A 5 -29.45 -16.16 20.27
C GLN A 5 -29.06 -15.73 21.69
N ASN A 6 -28.50 -16.69 22.42
CA ASN A 6 -28.06 -16.52 23.80
C ASN A 6 -26.69 -15.83 23.93
N ASN A 7 -25.89 -15.77 22.86
CA ASN A 7 -24.58 -15.10 22.82
C ASN A 7 -24.46 -14.21 21.57
N PRO A 8 -24.39 -12.87 21.71
CA PRO A 8 -24.20 -11.94 20.59
C PRO A 8 -22.94 -12.17 19.74
N MET A 9 -21.88 -12.74 20.34
CA MET A 9 -20.60 -12.96 19.67
C MET A 9 -20.60 -14.17 18.74
N GLU A 10 -21.69 -14.96 18.70
CA GLU A 10 -21.92 -15.96 17.64
C GLU A 10 -21.99 -15.31 16.23
N TYR A 11 -22.18 -14.00 16.15
CA TYR A 11 -22.18 -13.21 14.91
C TYR A 11 -20.85 -12.53 14.60
N LYS A 12 -19.82 -12.67 15.44
CA LYS A 12 -18.47 -12.19 15.14
C LYS A 12 -17.97 -12.88 13.88
N ARG A 13 -17.57 -12.11 12.88
CA ARG A 13 -17.01 -12.60 11.62
C ARG A 13 -15.74 -11.87 11.33
N TRP A 14 -14.82 -12.59 10.70
CA TRP A 14 -13.53 -12.11 10.27
C TRP A 14 -13.50 -11.99 8.76
N ASN A 15 -12.70 -11.07 8.25
CA ASN A 15 -12.30 -11.03 6.85
C ASN A 15 -10.89 -10.40 6.75
N THR A 16 -10.34 -10.36 5.54
CA THR A 16 -9.01 -9.81 5.27
C THR A 16 -9.13 -8.66 4.29
N LEU A 17 -8.58 -7.51 4.69
CA LEU A 17 -8.33 -6.38 3.81
C LEU A 17 -6.93 -6.57 3.23
N ASN A 18 -6.82 -6.57 1.90
CA ASN A 18 -5.58 -6.86 1.21
C ASN A 18 -5.51 -6.03 -0.07
N ILE A 19 -4.74 -4.95 0.00
CA ILE A 19 -4.61 -3.98 -1.07
C ILE A 19 -3.23 -3.32 -1.02
N ASN A 20 -2.61 -3.19 -2.19
CA ASN A 20 -1.26 -2.64 -2.34
C ASN A 20 -0.21 -3.35 -1.48
N ARG A 21 0.47 -2.62 -0.57
CA ARG A 21 1.56 -3.11 0.27
C ARG A 21 1.14 -3.39 1.71
N VAL A 22 -0.14 -3.27 2.06
CA VAL A 22 -0.63 -3.57 3.43
C VAL A 22 -1.73 -4.62 3.36
N ALA A 23 -1.64 -5.65 4.19
CA ALA A 23 -2.72 -6.60 4.40
C ALA A 23 -3.01 -6.77 5.89
N THR A 24 -4.28 -6.88 6.27
CA THR A 24 -4.68 -7.10 7.67
C THR A 24 -5.95 -7.90 7.77
N THR A 25 -6.05 -8.73 8.80
CA THR A 25 -7.35 -9.25 9.24
C THR A 25 -8.11 -8.18 10.03
N PHE A 26 -9.44 -8.22 9.94
CA PHE A 26 -10.33 -7.39 10.74
C PHE A 26 -11.61 -8.19 11.04
N ASP A 27 -12.34 -7.76 12.06
CA ASP A 27 -13.66 -8.30 12.35
C ASP A 27 -14.77 -7.25 12.32
N ASN A 28 -16.01 -7.74 12.36
CA ASN A 28 -17.20 -6.90 12.41
C ASN A 28 -17.58 -6.44 13.83
N VAL A 29 -16.68 -6.60 14.81
CA VAL A 29 -16.83 -6.09 16.18
C VAL A 29 -15.84 -4.97 16.52
N GLY A 30 -14.99 -4.62 15.56
CA GLY A 30 -14.20 -3.39 15.57
C GLY A 30 -12.73 -3.61 15.84
N MET A 31 -12.28 -4.87 15.91
CA MET A 31 -10.89 -5.21 16.08
C MET A 31 -10.17 -5.20 14.73
N LEU A 32 -9.02 -4.55 14.72
CA LEU A 32 -8.10 -4.46 13.60
C LEU A 32 -6.86 -5.27 13.97
N CYS A 33 -6.49 -6.22 13.10
CA CYS A 33 -5.51 -7.27 13.34
C CYS A 33 -5.79 -8.16 14.56
N ASN A 34 -5.10 -9.30 14.65
CA ASN A 34 -4.98 -10.09 15.87
C ASN A 34 -3.65 -10.87 15.82
N GLY A 35 -2.61 -10.32 16.42
CA GLY A 35 -1.29 -10.97 16.53
C GLY A 35 -1.12 -11.80 17.81
N ASN A 36 -2.08 -11.83 18.72
CA ASN A 36 -1.85 -12.33 20.08
C ASN A 36 -1.68 -13.86 20.15
N ASN A 37 -0.50 -14.30 20.57
CA ASN A 37 -0.13 -15.73 20.70
C ASN A 37 0.25 -16.15 22.15
N GLN A 38 -0.04 -15.31 23.15
CA GLN A 38 0.53 -15.42 24.49
C GLN A 38 0.23 -16.76 25.22
N ASN A 39 -1.01 -17.26 25.17
CA ASN A 39 -1.43 -18.46 25.94
C ASN A 39 -2.26 -19.47 25.15
N TYR A 40 -3.01 -19.02 24.14
CA TYR A 40 -3.70 -19.84 23.14
C TYR A 40 -3.44 -19.20 21.78
N ASN A 41 -3.46 -19.99 20.71
CA ASN A 41 -3.33 -19.47 19.35
C ASN A 41 -4.64 -18.74 18.96
N LEU A 42 -4.79 -17.50 19.42
CA LEU A 42 -5.86 -16.57 19.06
C LEU A 42 -5.49 -15.73 17.84
N ALA A 43 -4.20 -15.64 17.56
CA ALA A 43 -3.63 -14.95 16.42
C ALA A 43 -4.28 -15.35 15.09
N ARG A 44 -4.45 -14.36 14.23
CA ARG A 44 -4.97 -14.46 12.87
C ARG A 44 -4.03 -13.78 11.92
N GLU A 45 -3.52 -14.57 10.99
CA GLU A 45 -2.64 -14.06 9.95
C GLU A 45 -3.45 -13.57 8.73
N PRO A 46 -3.02 -12.46 8.10
CA PRO A 46 -2.02 -11.52 8.62
C PRO A 46 -2.60 -10.69 9.78
N SER A 47 -1.77 -10.35 10.79
CA SER A 47 -2.08 -9.25 11.70
C SER A 47 -2.07 -7.94 10.90
N PHE A 48 -0.99 -7.19 10.83
CA PHE A 48 -0.70 -6.25 9.76
C PHE A 48 0.56 -6.71 9.02
N GLU A 49 0.45 -7.06 7.74
CA GLU A 49 1.60 -7.44 6.92
C GLU A 49 2.12 -6.25 6.11
N PHE A 50 3.42 -5.96 6.23
CA PHE A 50 4.08 -4.90 5.47
C PHE A 50 5.56 -5.24 5.12
N PRO A 51 5.98 -5.06 3.85
CA PRO A 51 5.12 -4.98 2.68
C PRO A 51 4.37 -6.31 2.50
N GLN A 52 3.18 -6.24 1.91
CA GLN A 52 2.35 -7.39 1.57
C GLN A 52 3.14 -8.45 0.79
N GLY A 53 2.98 -9.72 1.16
CA GLY A 53 3.73 -10.86 0.62
C GLY A 53 5.12 -11.09 1.22
N SER A 54 5.55 -10.27 2.20
CA SER A 54 6.83 -10.45 2.89
C SER A 54 6.80 -11.49 4.00
N GLY A 55 5.61 -11.85 4.49
CA GLY A 55 5.41 -12.66 5.69
C GLY A 55 5.73 -11.93 7.00
N LYS A 56 6.13 -10.66 6.97
CA LYS A 56 6.41 -9.86 8.17
C LYS A 56 5.12 -9.30 8.74
N GLN A 57 4.84 -9.57 10.00
CA GLN A 57 3.59 -9.27 10.69
C GLN A 57 3.83 -8.30 11.85
N TYR A 58 3.07 -7.22 11.86
CA TYR A 58 3.09 -6.14 12.83
C TYR A 58 1.74 -6.11 13.55
N GLY A 59 1.71 -5.70 14.82
CA GLY A 59 0.45 -5.53 15.53
C GLY A 59 -0.02 -6.75 16.30
N THR A 60 -0.24 -6.54 17.60
CA THR A 60 -0.97 -7.45 18.47
C THR A 60 -2.46 -7.17 18.34
N CYS A 61 -2.87 -5.92 18.55
CA CYS A 61 -4.26 -5.48 18.49
C CYS A 61 -4.36 -3.98 18.24
N ILE A 62 -5.26 -3.57 17.34
CA ILE A 62 -5.66 -2.17 17.22
C ILE A 62 -7.18 -2.10 17.32
N GLY A 63 -7.67 -1.15 18.10
CA GLY A 63 -9.09 -0.97 18.28
C GLY A 63 -9.45 0.40 18.82
N VAL A 64 -10.72 0.62 19.10
CA VAL A 64 -11.21 1.88 19.65
C VAL A 64 -11.76 1.66 21.05
N VAL A 65 -11.59 2.67 21.89
CA VAL A 65 -12.17 2.73 23.23
C VAL A 65 -13.07 3.94 23.36
N PHE A 66 -14.21 3.78 24.02
CA PHE A 66 -15.15 4.85 24.33
C PHE A 66 -15.52 4.77 25.80
N GLY A 67 -15.25 5.84 26.55
CA GLY A 67 -15.49 5.84 27.99
C GLY A 67 -16.18 7.11 28.48
N ALA A 68 -16.73 7.03 29.68
CA ALA A 68 -17.40 8.14 30.36
C ALA A 68 -17.27 7.98 31.88
N PRO A 69 -17.25 9.08 32.66
CA PRO A 69 -17.10 9.00 34.10
C PRO A 69 -18.30 8.31 34.76
N ALA A 70 -18.10 7.91 36.01
CA ALA A 70 -19.18 7.46 36.88
C ALA A 70 -20.30 8.51 37.00
N GLY A 71 -21.55 8.09 37.23
CA GLY A 71 -22.69 9.01 37.41
C GLY A 71 -23.49 9.32 36.14
N GLN A 72 -23.31 8.55 35.07
CA GLN A 72 -24.18 8.62 33.89
C GLN A 72 -25.64 8.30 34.23
N HIS A 73 -26.58 8.79 33.41
CA HIS A 73 -28.00 8.51 33.59
C HIS A 73 -28.29 6.99 33.43
N PRO A 74 -29.16 6.37 34.26
CA PRO A 74 -29.48 4.94 34.16
C PRO A 74 -29.96 4.46 32.77
N ASP A 75 -30.56 5.35 31.99
CA ASP A 75 -31.00 5.07 30.62
C ASP A 75 -29.84 4.92 29.63
N VAL A 76 -28.66 5.50 29.89
CA VAL A 76 -27.51 5.45 28.97
C VAL A 76 -26.51 4.35 29.29
N VAL A 77 -26.74 3.60 30.36
CA VAL A 77 -25.84 2.55 30.84
C VAL A 77 -26.55 1.21 30.94
N GLY A 78 -25.81 0.12 30.74
CA GLY A 78 -26.28 -1.24 31.00
C GLY A 78 -25.48 -1.91 32.13
N GLY A 79 -26.02 -3.01 32.65
CA GLY A 79 -25.39 -3.83 33.69
C GLY A 79 -25.46 -3.23 35.09
N THR A 80 -24.58 -3.68 35.99
CA THR A 80 -24.54 -3.24 37.40
C THR A 80 -23.25 -2.48 37.69
N ASN A 81 -23.36 -1.32 38.35
CA ASN A 81 -22.20 -0.54 38.78
C ASN A 81 -22.31 -0.14 40.27
N PRO A 82 -22.29 -1.12 41.21
CA PRO A 82 -22.48 -0.85 42.64
C PRO A 82 -21.34 0.00 43.24
N GLU A 83 -20.16 -0.04 42.62
CA GLU A 83 -18.97 0.68 43.06
C GLU A 83 -18.87 2.10 42.46
N ASN A 84 -19.82 2.48 41.60
CA ASN A 84 -19.88 3.79 40.95
C ASN A 84 -18.55 4.17 40.26
N LEU A 85 -18.09 3.26 39.40
CA LEU A 85 -16.85 3.38 38.63
C LEU A 85 -17.11 3.94 37.23
N ALA A 86 -16.06 4.42 36.55
CA ALA A 86 -16.16 4.88 35.17
C ALA A 86 -16.51 3.73 34.21
N TYR A 87 -17.13 4.08 33.09
CA TYR A 87 -17.48 3.17 32.00
C TYR A 87 -16.42 3.24 30.91
N LEU A 88 -16.11 2.10 30.29
CA LEU A 88 -15.20 2.00 29.17
C LEU A 88 -15.63 0.82 28.30
N ASP A 89 -15.91 1.09 27.03
CA ASP A 89 -16.28 0.12 26.01
C ASP A 89 -15.18 0.06 24.96
N GLY A 90 -14.61 -1.13 24.74
CA GLY A 90 -13.52 -1.35 23.78
C GLY A 90 -13.86 -2.42 22.73
N THR A 91 -13.20 -2.36 21.58
CA THR A 91 -13.38 -3.32 20.46
C THR A 91 -12.34 -4.46 20.44
N MET A 92 -11.48 -4.55 21.44
CA MET A 92 -10.32 -5.47 21.50
C MET A 92 -10.55 -6.70 22.40
N ASP A 93 -9.85 -7.79 22.06
CA ASP A 93 -9.78 -9.13 22.71
C ASP A 93 -8.30 -9.54 22.84
N GLU A 94 -7.73 -9.36 24.02
CA GLU A 94 -6.33 -9.68 24.37
C GLU A 94 -6.19 -11.01 25.13
N GLY A 95 -7.27 -11.78 25.25
CA GLY A 95 -7.24 -13.21 25.56
C GLY A 95 -7.80 -13.59 26.94
N PRO A 96 -7.52 -14.82 27.43
CA PRO A 96 -8.21 -15.47 28.56
C PRO A 96 -7.82 -14.92 29.92
N ALA A 97 -7.16 -13.78 29.92
CA ALA A 97 -6.94 -13.04 31.11
C ALA A 97 -8.37 -12.66 31.61
N ASP A 98 -8.79 -13.16 32.80
CA ASP A 98 -9.91 -12.64 33.63
C ASP A 98 -9.82 -11.10 33.95
N PHE A 99 -9.10 -10.31 33.15
CA PHE A 99 -8.48 -9.03 33.48
C PHE A 99 -9.06 -7.86 32.67
N TRP A 100 -9.78 -8.12 31.58
CA TRP A 100 -10.63 -7.16 30.86
C TRP A 100 -11.98 -7.81 30.57
N ASN A 101 -13.10 -7.08 30.72
CA ASN A 101 -14.36 -7.52 30.10
C ASN A 101 -14.24 -7.23 28.59
N GLU A 102 -13.56 -8.09 27.84
CA GLU A 102 -13.15 -7.82 26.47
C GLU A 102 -14.33 -7.78 25.48
N GLU A 103 -14.15 -7.01 24.40
CA GLU A 103 -15.14 -6.78 23.32
C GLU A 103 -16.53 -6.30 23.78
N HIS A 104 -16.64 -5.03 24.19
CA HIS A 104 -17.90 -4.39 24.57
C HIS A 104 -18.80 -3.97 23.38
N PHE A 105 -18.48 -4.44 22.16
CA PHE A 105 -19.31 -4.23 20.98
C PHE A 105 -19.70 -5.56 20.33
N ALA A 106 -20.98 -5.70 20.03
CA ALA A 106 -21.51 -6.87 19.33
C ALA A 106 -22.21 -6.45 18.03
N PRO A 107 -22.15 -7.27 16.96
CA PRO A 107 -22.64 -6.85 15.66
C PRO A 107 -24.17 -6.95 15.61
N TYR A 108 -24.82 -6.00 14.95
CA TYR A 108 -26.26 -6.09 14.68
C TYR A 108 -26.53 -7.23 13.67
N PRO A 109 -27.38 -8.23 13.99
CA PRO A 109 -27.54 -9.43 13.15
C PRO A 109 -27.98 -9.15 11.70
N GLU A 110 -28.69 -8.05 11.46
CA GLU A 110 -29.15 -7.64 10.13
C GLU A 110 -28.03 -7.07 9.23
N PHE A 111 -26.84 -6.80 9.79
CA PHE A 111 -25.64 -6.40 9.06
C PHE A 111 -24.64 -7.55 8.88
N VAL A 112 -24.99 -8.77 9.31
CA VAL A 112 -24.05 -9.89 9.37
C VAL A 112 -24.33 -10.94 8.31
N ASN A 113 -23.28 -11.34 7.60
CA ASN A 113 -23.24 -12.54 6.78
C ASN A 113 -22.81 -13.76 7.62
N PRO A 114 -23.33 -14.97 7.35
CA PRO A 114 -22.97 -16.16 8.13
C PRO A 114 -21.50 -16.61 7.99
N ASN A 115 -20.77 -16.17 6.96
CA ASN A 115 -19.45 -16.68 6.60
C ASN A 115 -18.29 -15.71 6.87
N ALA A 116 -18.45 -14.42 6.56
CA ALA A 116 -17.35 -13.44 6.62
C ALA A 116 -17.84 -12.03 6.99
N ALA A 117 -16.94 -11.17 7.48
CA ALA A 117 -17.23 -9.74 7.67
C ALA A 117 -17.32 -9.05 6.29
N SER A 118 -18.21 -8.07 6.16
CA SER A 118 -18.53 -7.50 4.85
C SER A 118 -17.43 -6.60 4.27
N ILE A 119 -17.02 -6.88 3.04
CA ILE A 119 -16.04 -6.09 2.26
C ILE A 119 -16.54 -5.85 0.83
N SER A 120 -16.27 -4.68 0.27
CA SER A 120 -16.81 -4.20 -1.02
C SER A 120 -16.43 -5.09 -2.21
N THR A 121 -15.26 -5.73 -2.15
CA THR A 121 -14.71 -6.57 -3.22
C THR A 121 -15.23 -8.01 -3.17
N ASP A 122 -15.97 -8.39 -2.13
CA ASP A 122 -16.53 -9.74 -1.98
C ASP A 122 -18.03 -9.69 -1.64
N PRO A 123 -18.90 -9.72 -2.66
CA PRO A 123 -20.36 -9.77 -2.45
C PRO A 123 -20.86 -10.98 -1.66
N GLU A 124 -20.09 -12.08 -1.58
CA GLU A 124 -20.48 -13.26 -0.78
C GLU A 124 -20.34 -13.00 0.72
N SER A 125 -19.59 -11.96 1.11
CA SER A 125 -19.43 -11.50 2.49
C SER A 125 -20.55 -10.57 2.98
N TRP A 126 -21.51 -10.19 2.12
CA TRP A 126 -22.57 -9.22 2.46
C TRP A 126 -23.77 -9.91 3.13
N PRO A 127 -24.55 -9.20 3.97
CA PRO A 127 -25.84 -9.72 4.42
C PRO A 127 -26.75 -9.99 3.21
N ALA A 128 -27.68 -10.93 3.35
CA ALA A 128 -28.60 -11.30 2.27
C ALA A 128 -29.40 -10.12 1.69
N SER A 129 -29.63 -9.10 2.51
CA SER A 129 -30.13 -7.79 2.09
C SER A 129 -29.69 -6.74 3.10
N TRP A 130 -29.13 -5.63 2.64
CA TRP A 130 -28.77 -4.50 3.50
C TRP A 130 -30.02 -3.82 4.13
N PRO A 131 -29.98 -3.40 5.41
CA PRO A 131 -31.04 -2.61 6.07
C PRO A 131 -31.15 -1.17 5.57
N GLU A 132 -32.36 -0.64 5.34
CA GLU A 132 -32.57 0.70 4.74
C GLU A 132 -32.00 1.87 5.57
N ALA A 133 -31.89 1.68 6.89
CA ALA A 133 -31.40 2.67 7.83
C ALA A 133 -30.66 2.00 8.99
N LEU A 134 -29.89 2.78 9.75
CA LEU A 134 -29.27 2.31 10.99
C LEU A 134 -30.34 1.85 12.00
N PRO A 135 -30.05 0.82 12.81
CA PRO A 135 -30.95 0.35 13.86
C PRO A 135 -31.34 1.48 14.82
N ASN A 136 -32.60 1.51 15.20
CA ASN A 136 -33.19 2.45 16.14
C ASN A 136 -33.46 1.80 17.51
N TYR A 137 -32.76 0.74 17.85
CA TYR A 137 -32.94 -0.01 19.08
C TYR A 137 -31.61 -0.36 19.74
N TYR A 138 -31.68 -0.62 21.04
CA TYR A 138 -30.56 -1.05 21.88
C TYR A 138 -31.02 -2.13 22.86
N PHE A 139 -30.09 -2.79 23.54
CA PHE A 139 -30.41 -3.86 24.49
C PHE A 139 -30.29 -3.37 25.94
N MET A 140 -31.22 -3.81 26.80
CA MET A 140 -31.24 -3.40 28.22
C MET A 140 -30.29 -4.24 29.07
N ASP A 141 -30.19 -5.53 28.76
CA ASP A 141 -29.46 -6.58 29.47
C ASP A 141 -28.99 -7.60 28.41
N VAL A 142 -27.90 -8.32 28.68
CA VAL A 142 -27.40 -9.40 27.82
C VAL A 142 -28.40 -10.55 27.65
N ASN A 143 -29.31 -10.73 28.60
CA ASN A 143 -30.38 -11.74 28.54
C ASN A 143 -31.64 -11.23 27.83
N ASP A 144 -31.76 -9.92 27.61
CA ASP A 144 -32.90 -9.31 26.94
C ASP A 144 -32.68 -9.30 25.43
N GLN A 145 -33.21 -10.30 24.74
CA GLN A 145 -33.12 -10.43 23.28
C GLN A 145 -34.17 -9.59 22.53
N THR A 146 -35.01 -8.81 23.23
CA THR A 146 -36.19 -8.18 22.60
C THR A 146 -35.96 -6.79 22.03
N GLY A 147 -34.78 -6.20 22.22
CA GLY A 147 -34.37 -4.92 21.63
C GLY A 147 -35.33 -3.76 21.95
N VAL A 148 -34.92 -2.85 22.83
CA VAL A 148 -35.73 -1.68 23.17
C VAL A 148 -35.70 -0.65 22.05
N GLN A 149 -36.83 -0.52 21.38
CA GLN A 149 -37.06 0.48 20.34
C GLN A 149 -37.00 1.89 20.91
N ASN A 150 -36.20 2.76 20.30
CA ASN A 150 -36.18 4.18 20.57
C ASN A 150 -36.73 4.96 19.35
N PRO A 151 -38.06 5.21 19.32
CA PRO A 151 -38.70 5.88 18.18
C PRO A 151 -38.32 7.37 18.04
N ASN A 152 -37.62 7.94 19.03
CA ASN A 152 -37.18 9.33 18.99
C ASN A 152 -35.84 9.51 18.25
N LEU A 153 -35.15 8.42 17.90
CA LEU A 153 -33.90 8.50 17.16
C LEU A 153 -34.13 9.02 15.73
N PRO A 154 -33.25 9.90 15.21
CA PRO A 154 -33.26 10.25 13.80
C PRO A 154 -33.12 9.01 12.92
N VAL A 155 -33.89 8.96 11.83
CA VAL A 155 -33.69 7.92 10.79
C VAL A 155 -32.43 8.30 10.01
N VAL A 156 -31.41 7.44 10.07
CA VAL A 156 -30.16 7.61 9.33
C VAL A 156 -30.12 6.56 8.22
N PRO A 157 -30.33 6.95 6.95
CA PRO A 157 -30.37 6.00 5.85
C PRO A 157 -28.99 5.39 5.57
N ILE A 158 -28.96 4.13 5.15
CA ILE A 158 -27.77 3.53 4.57
C ILE A 158 -27.73 3.91 3.10
N LEU A 159 -26.82 4.82 2.74
CA LEU A 159 -26.56 5.19 1.34
C LEU A 159 -25.90 4.01 0.63
N ARG A 160 -26.36 3.67 -0.57
CA ARG A 160 -25.87 2.51 -1.32
C ARG A 160 -25.75 2.82 -2.79
N ASP A 161 -24.84 2.12 -3.45
CA ASP A 161 -24.82 2.08 -4.90
C ASP A 161 -26.08 1.46 -5.49
N SER A 162 -26.56 2.07 -6.57
CA SER A 162 -27.73 1.61 -7.30
C SER A 162 -27.47 0.35 -8.12
N VAL A 163 -26.21 0.03 -8.44
CA VAL A 163 -25.83 -1.12 -9.26
C VAL A 163 -25.49 -2.34 -8.40
N THR A 164 -24.55 -2.17 -7.48
CA THR A 164 -24.00 -3.21 -6.61
C THR A 164 -24.75 -3.36 -5.30
N GLY A 165 -25.38 -2.29 -4.79
CA GLY A 165 -26.05 -2.29 -3.49
C GLY A 165 -25.12 -2.15 -2.27
N TRP A 166 -23.81 -1.95 -2.47
CA TRP A 166 -22.84 -1.76 -1.40
C TRP A 166 -23.02 -0.40 -0.70
N PRO A 167 -22.88 -0.31 0.65
CA PRO A 167 -23.02 0.93 1.44
C PRO A 167 -21.92 2.00 1.24
N GLY A 168 -21.02 1.80 0.29
CA GLY A 168 -19.74 2.52 0.14
C GLY A 168 -19.66 3.65 -0.88
N PHE A 169 -20.79 4.23 -1.23
CA PHE A 169 -20.86 5.16 -2.35
C PHE A 169 -21.33 6.54 -1.88
N GLY A 170 -20.76 7.57 -2.49
CA GLY A 170 -21.09 8.95 -2.21
C GLY A 170 -22.51 9.32 -2.64
N PRO A 171 -23.01 10.50 -2.27
CA PRO A 171 -24.36 10.96 -2.61
C PRO A 171 -24.65 10.99 -4.12
N ASN A 172 -23.62 10.97 -4.97
CA ASN A 172 -23.74 11.00 -6.43
C ASN A 172 -23.49 9.62 -7.08
N GLY A 173 -23.33 8.56 -6.29
CA GLY A 173 -23.07 7.20 -6.77
C GLY A 173 -21.60 6.94 -7.15
N GLU A 174 -20.68 7.78 -6.68
CA GLU A 174 -19.23 7.61 -6.84
C GLU A 174 -18.68 6.59 -5.82
N GLN A 175 -17.83 5.68 -6.29
CA GLN A 175 -17.10 4.76 -5.44
C GLN A 175 -16.08 5.55 -4.62
N LEU A 176 -16.11 5.43 -3.29
CA LEU A 176 -15.28 6.24 -2.40
C LEU A 176 -13.87 5.67 -2.20
N SER A 177 -13.67 4.37 -2.40
CA SER A 177 -12.38 3.68 -2.30
C SER A 177 -12.35 2.38 -3.12
N ASP A 178 -11.15 1.91 -3.51
CA ASP A 178 -10.98 0.64 -4.25
C ASP A 178 -11.42 -0.58 -3.43
N GLN A 179 -11.14 -0.56 -2.13
CA GLN A 179 -11.57 -1.58 -1.18
C GLN A 179 -12.10 -0.90 0.09
N GLU A 180 -13.18 -1.45 0.63
CA GLU A 180 -13.88 -0.89 1.79
C GLU A 180 -14.50 -2.01 2.62
N MET A 181 -14.50 -1.89 3.95
CA MET A 181 -15.34 -2.72 4.82
C MET A 181 -16.44 -1.88 5.47
N PHE A 182 -17.54 -2.52 5.88
CA PHE A 182 -18.66 -1.85 6.55
C PHE A 182 -19.28 -2.74 7.62
N SER A 183 -19.44 -2.24 8.85
CA SER A 183 -20.07 -2.95 9.97
C SER A 183 -20.81 -2.00 10.91
N VAL A 184 -21.85 -2.51 11.58
CA VAL A 184 -22.62 -1.78 12.59
C VAL A 184 -22.76 -2.65 13.83
N MET A 185 -22.37 -2.10 14.98
CA MET A 185 -22.34 -2.76 16.27
C MET A 185 -23.11 -1.98 17.33
N TYR A 186 -23.45 -2.63 18.43
CA TYR A 186 -24.01 -2.01 19.62
C TYR A 186 -23.17 -2.29 20.87
N GLY A 187 -23.17 -1.34 21.79
CA GLY A 187 -22.58 -1.50 23.11
C GLY A 187 -23.30 -2.59 23.91
N TRP A 188 -22.55 -3.54 24.44
CA TRP A 188 -23.00 -4.60 25.32
C TRP A 188 -21.93 -4.88 26.37
N GLY A 189 -22.23 -5.68 27.38
CA GLY A 189 -21.29 -5.80 28.49
C GLY A 189 -20.21 -6.89 28.37
N GLY A 190 -19.84 -7.29 27.16
CA GLY A 190 -18.59 -8.06 26.93
C GLY A 190 -18.69 -9.58 27.03
N THR A 191 -17.67 -10.23 26.47
CA THR A 191 -17.54 -11.69 26.34
C THR A 191 -17.49 -12.41 27.69
N ASP A 192 -16.88 -11.78 28.69
CA ASP A 192 -16.67 -12.32 30.04
C ASP A 192 -17.95 -12.54 30.87
N GLN A 193 -19.10 -12.05 30.39
CA GLN A 193 -20.40 -12.41 30.96
C GLN A 193 -20.76 -13.88 30.77
N ILE A 194 -20.08 -14.58 29.85
CA ILE A 194 -20.45 -15.89 29.37
C ILE A 194 -19.42 -16.92 29.85
N GLY A 195 -19.62 -17.45 31.06
CA GLY A 195 -18.87 -18.61 31.57
C GLY A 195 -18.23 -18.43 32.94
N VAL A 196 -18.00 -17.19 33.39
CA VAL A 196 -17.46 -16.86 34.72
C VAL A 196 -18.56 -16.16 35.53
N GLY A 197 -19.12 -16.85 36.52
CA GLY A 197 -20.35 -16.45 37.23
C GLY A 197 -20.23 -15.27 38.19
N ASN A 198 -19.43 -14.24 37.89
CA ASN A 198 -19.23 -13.09 38.77
C ASN A 198 -18.82 -11.76 38.09
N ALA A 199 -18.92 -11.62 36.77
CA ALA A 199 -18.54 -10.38 36.09
C ALA A 199 -19.54 -9.26 36.43
N GLN A 200 -19.11 -8.27 37.22
CA GLN A 200 -19.84 -7.00 37.38
C GLN A 200 -19.65 -6.18 36.11
N THR A 201 -20.47 -6.43 35.11
CA THR A 201 -20.33 -5.76 33.81
C THR A 201 -21.12 -4.46 33.78
N ARG A 202 -20.52 -3.46 33.14
CA ARG A 202 -21.08 -2.13 32.98
C ARG A 202 -20.61 -1.59 31.63
N TRP A 203 -21.54 -1.05 30.85
CA TRP A 203 -21.27 -0.56 29.50
C TRP A 203 -22.14 0.64 29.18
N LEU A 204 -21.79 1.39 28.13
CA LEU A 204 -22.60 2.48 27.60
C LEU A 204 -23.51 1.95 26.48
N ARG A 205 -24.75 2.42 26.47
CA ARG A 205 -25.73 2.10 25.41
C ARG A 205 -25.43 2.96 24.19
N THR A 206 -24.53 2.47 23.37
CA THR A 206 -24.05 3.12 22.15
C THR A 206 -24.29 2.24 20.93
N GLN A 207 -24.22 2.85 19.76
CA GLN A 207 -24.07 2.16 18.48
C GLN A 207 -22.76 2.64 17.85
N LEU A 208 -21.98 1.72 17.32
CA LEU A 208 -20.71 1.98 16.66
C LEU A 208 -20.86 1.57 15.18
N ILE A 209 -20.51 2.48 14.27
CA ILE A 209 -20.43 2.19 12.84
C ILE A 209 -18.95 2.19 12.49
N MET A 210 -18.51 1.15 11.80
CA MET A 210 -17.12 0.98 11.40
C MET A 210 -17.03 0.94 9.88
N ARG A 211 -16.07 1.65 9.30
CA ARG A 211 -15.67 1.59 7.89
C ARG A 211 -14.15 1.53 7.76
N SER A 212 -13.67 0.94 6.68
CA SER A 212 -12.28 1.06 6.25
C SER A 212 -12.24 1.57 4.83
N MET A 213 -11.21 2.33 4.44
CA MET A 213 -11.05 2.82 3.08
C MET A 213 -9.59 2.66 2.65
N ALA A 214 -9.40 2.07 1.47
CA ALA A 214 -8.08 1.92 0.87
C ALA A 214 -8.17 2.07 -0.67
N TRP A 215 -7.16 2.71 -1.24
CA TRP A 215 -7.10 3.11 -2.65
C TRP A 215 -5.85 2.52 -3.30
N LYS A 216 -5.89 2.21 -4.59
CA LYS A 216 -4.70 1.80 -5.36
C LYS A 216 -3.86 3.01 -5.74
N GLY A 217 -2.56 2.78 -5.93
CA GLY A 217 -1.63 3.79 -6.40
C GLY A 217 -0.48 4.03 -5.43
N SER A 218 0.66 4.49 -5.96
CA SER A 218 1.92 4.64 -5.22
C SER A 218 1.88 5.65 -4.07
N LEU A 219 0.90 6.56 -4.07
CA LEU A 219 0.67 7.49 -2.95
C LEU A 219 -0.07 6.84 -1.79
N TYR A 220 -0.84 5.79 -2.05
CA TYR A 220 -1.84 5.21 -1.15
C TYR A 220 -1.49 3.78 -0.74
N GLU A 221 -0.30 3.30 -1.11
CA GLU A 221 0.08 1.88 -0.98
C GLU A 221 0.46 1.43 0.43
N ASN A 222 0.79 2.38 1.32
CA ASN A 222 1.38 2.12 2.64
C ASN A 222 0.45 2.45 3.83
N PHE A 223 -0.84 2.72 3.59
CA PHE A 223 -1.78 3.00 4.68
C PHE A 223 -3.19 2.52 4.40
N ILE A 224 -3.97 2.34 5.47
CA ILE A 224 -5.41 2.06 5.43
C ILE A 224 -6.10 3.09 6.32
N VAL A 225 -7.17 3.70 5.85
CA VAL A 225 -8.00 4.63 6.64
C VAL A 225 -9.12 3.87 7.33
N TRP A 226 -9.38 4.19 8.58
CA TRP A 226 -10.43 3.62 9.42
C TRP A 226 -11.35 4.72 9.94
N ILE A 227 -12.65 4.49 9.85
CA ILE A 227 -13.68 5.43 10.29
C ILE A 227 -14.57 4.72 11.30
N PHE A 228 -14.64 5.26 12.49
CA PHE A 228 -15.51 4.80 13.56
C PHE A 228 -16.47 5.93 13.94
N VAL A 229 -17.77 5.70 13.80
CA VAL A 229 -18.82 6.66 14.19
C VAL A 229 -19.52 6.15 15.43
N ILE A 230 -19.42 6.88 16.53
CA ILE A 230 -20.12 6.57 17.78
C ILE A 230 -21.46 7.30 17.81
N ARG A 231 -22.52 6.60 18.21
CA ARG A 231 -23.89 7.14 18.28
C ARG A 231 -24.51 6.89 19.64
N ASN A 232 -25.11 7.92 20.21
CA ASN A 232 -25.96 7.77 21.39
C ASN A 232 -27.35 7.30 20.94
N VAL A 233 -27.71 6.05 21.29
CA VAL A 233 -28.97 5.42 20.91
C VAL A 233 -30.09 5.58 21.94
N THR A 234 -29.87 6.40 22.96
CA THR A 234 -30.79 6.59 24.10
C THR A 234 -31.49 7.96 24.05
N ASN A 235 -32.34 8.23 25.05
CA ASN A 235 -33.07 9.50 25.20
C ASN A 235 -32.41 10.48 26.18
N GLN A 236 -31.22 10.16 26.67
CA GLN A 236 -30.49 10.96 27.65
C GLN A 236 -29.06 11.20 27.15
N PRO A 237 -28.43 12.33 27.51
CA PRO A 237 -27.05 12.60 27.08
C PRO A 237 -26.06 11.65 27.77
N ILE A 238 -24.99 11.30 27.05
CA ILE A 238 -23.78 10.72 27.64
C ILE A 238 -22.81 11.89 27.86
N THR A 239 -22.50 12.21 29.11
CA THR A 239 -21.75 13.42 29.48
C THR A 239 -20.30 13.12 29.81
N ASP A 240 -19.42 14.07 29.49
CA ASP A 240 -17.97 14.01 29.76
C ASP A 240 -17.31 12.73 29.21
N ALA A 241 -17.80 12.24 28.07
CA ALA A 241 -17.26 11.10 27.38
C ALA A 241 -15.92 11.44 26.69
N ALA A 242 -15.13 10.42 26.42
CA ALA A 242 -13.94 10.49 25.58
C ALA A 242 -13.86 9.22 24.72
N MET A 243 -13.26 9.35 23.55
CA MET A 243 -12.98 8.26 22.61
C MET A 243 -11.50 8.29 22.21
N GLY A 244 -10.89 7.12 22.02
CA GLY A 244 -9.49 7.01 21.62
C GLY A 244 -9.20 5.77 20.79
N VAL A 245 -8.00 5.74 20.22
CA VAL A 245 -7.45 4.58 19.51
C VAL A 245 -6.45 3.89 20.41
N HIS A 246 -6.66 2.60 20.63
CA HIS A 246 -5.70 1.69 21.24
C HIS A 246 -4.77 1.15 20.16
N ILE A 247 -3.47 1.27 20.40
CA ILE A 247 -2.42 1.02 19.42
C ILE A 247 -1.38 0.11 20.06
N ASP A 248 -1.46 -1.18 19.73
CA ASP A 248 -0.49 -2.19 20.14
C ASP A 248 0.17 -2.79 18.89
N PHE A 249 1.19 -2.07 18.41
CA PHE A 249 2.07 -2.52 17.33
C PHE A 249 3.29 -3.25 17.90
N GLY A 250 3.27 -4.58 17.89
CA GLY A 250 4.46 -5.42 18.09
C GLY A 250 5.20 -5.74 16.79
N HIS A 251 6.53 -5.94 16.83
CA HIS A 251 7.43 -6.00 15.66
C HIS A 251 8.08 -7.36 15.35
N LEU A 252 7.30 -8.46 15.35
CA LEU A 252 7.67 -9.86 15.04
C LEU A 252 8.16 -10.70 16.24
N PRO A 253 8.15 -12.05 16.07
CA PRO A 253 6.91 -12.79 16.13
C PRO A 253 6.24 -12.64 17.51
N ALA A 254 5.04 -12.07 17.48
CA ALA A 254 4.16 -11.90 18.63
C ALA A 254 4.13 -13.16 19.51
N PHE A 255 4.69 -13.01 20.73
CA PHE A 255 4.59 -13.89 21.89
C PHE A 255 4.60 -15.40 21.61
N ILE A 256 5.58 -15.91 20.84
CA ILE A 256 5.84 -17.35 20.82
C ILE A 256 6.31 -17.77 22.22
N GLN A 257 5.70 -18.83 22.78
CA GLN A 257 6.14 -19.38 24.07
C GLN A 257 7.66 -19.64 24.09
N GLY A 258 8.38 -18.87 24.90
CA GLY A 258 9.82 -19.06 25.15
C GLY A 258 10.75 -18.00 24.56
N ILE A 259 10.24 -16.99 23.86
CA ILE A 259 11.03 -15.81 23.45
C ILE A 259 11.11 -14.81 24.63
N GLY A 260 12.28 -14.21 24.85
CA GLY A 260 12.51 -13.21 25.90
C GLY A 260 11.89 -11.86 25.53
N TYR A 261 11.71 -10.98 26.52
CA TYR A 261 11.10 -9.66 26.34
C TYR A 261 11.79 -8.85 25.24
N ASP A 262 10.96 -8.32 24.33
CA ASP A 262 11.31 -7.38 23.27
C ASP A 262 11.24 -5.93 23.79
N ALA A 263 12.02 -5.02 23.21
CA ALA A 263 12.08 -3.61 23.57
C ALA A 263 11.68 -2.73 22.37
N ASP A 264 10.39 -2.74 22.06
CA ASP A 264 9.78 -1.78 21.13
C ASP A 264 9.95 -0.34 21.62
N ARG A 265 10.16 0.58 20.68
CA ARG A 265 10.16 2.03 20.93
C ARG A 265 8.85 2.64 20.55
N HIS A 266 8.43 3.64 21.31
CA HIS A 266 7.19 4.38 21.04
C HIS A 266 7.45 5.88 21.04
N TYR A 267 6.83 6.58 20.10
CA TYR A 267 6.93 8.03 19.99
C TYR A 267 5.62 8.63 19.53
N TYR A 268 5.31 9.82 20.04
CA TYR A 268 4.22 10.65 19.57
C TYR A 268 4.74 11.92 18.93
N ASP A 269 4.39 12.13 17.65
CA ASP A 269 4.61 13.39 16.95
C ASP A 269 3.34 14.26 17.05
N PRO A 270 3.31 15.27 17.95
CA PRO A 270 2.14 16.12 18.14
C PRO A 270 1.83 17.01 16.92
N LYS A 271 2.78 17.24 16.01
CA LYS A 271 2.54 18.05 14.81
C LYS A 271 1.74 17.27 13.78
N LEU A 272 2.06 15.98 13.62
CA LEU A 272 1.34 15.07 12.73
C LEU A 272 0.13 14.42 13.40
N GLN A 273 0.05 14.44 14.73
CA GLN A 273 -0.87 13.61 15.53
C GLN A 273 -0.66 12.11 15.24
N LEU A 274 0.62 11.72 15.19
CA LEU A 274 1.06 10.38 14.81
C LEU A 274 1.70 9.70 16.02
N ALA A 275 1.08 8.63 16.51
CA ALA A 275 1.68 7.70 17.46
C ALA A 275 2.27 6.51 16.69
N TYR A 276 3.52 6.15 16.92
CA TYR A 276 4.19 5.10 16.16
C TYR A 276 5.24 4.36 16.95
N SER A 277 5.62 3.21 16.44
CA SER A 277 6.64 2.35 17.01
C SER A 277 7.54 1.71 15.97
N TRP A 278 8.66 1.20 16.45
CA TRP A 278 9.65 0.46 15.68
C TRP A 278 10.51 -0.41 16.61
N ASP A 279 11.12 -1.44 16.03
CA ASP A 279 12.21 -2.17 16.64
C ASP A 279 13.54 -1.78 15.96
N ASP A 280 14.61 -1.67 16.74
CA ASP A 280 15.95 -1.39 16.26
C ASP A 280 17.04 -2.32 16.83
N ASP A 281 16.66 -3.32 17.60
CA ASP A 281 17.62 -4.19 18.28
C ASP A 281 18.10 -5.34 17.38
N GLY A 282 17.31 -5.68 16.35
CA GLY A 282 17.66 -6.64 15.30
C GLY A 282 17.72 -8.09 15.78
N PHE A 283 17.01 -8.43 16.85
CA PHE A 283 16.91 -9.80 17.36
C PHE A 283 15.75 -10.60 16.78
N GLU A 284 14.98 -10.00 15.87
CA GLU A 284 13.75 -10.60 15.36
C GLU A 284 13.93 -11.81 14.45
N GLU A 285 13.09 -12.83 14.64
CA GLU A 285 13.13 -14.04 13.80
C GLU A 285 12.55 -13.73 12.40
N SER A 286 13.33 -14.07 11.37
CA SER A 286 12.86 -13.95 10.00
C SER A 286 11.81 -15.02 9.68
N PRO A 287 10.67 -14.67 9.04
CA PRO A 287 9.66 -15.64 8.60
C PRO A 287 10.19 -16.73 7.66
N VAL A 288 11.35 -16.52 7.04
CA VAL A 288 12.03 -17.49 6.15
C VAL A 288 13.26 -18.14 6.79
N GLY A 289 13.47 -17.94 8.09
CA GLY A 289 14.56 -18.48 8.89
C GLY A 289 15.78 -17.54 8.99
N GLY A 290 16.38 -17.48 10.17
CA GLY A 290 17.46 -16.53 10.50
C GLY A 290 16.94 -15.37 11.35
N THR A 291 17.72 -14.30 11.45
CA THR A 291 17.33 -13.05 12.14
C THR A 291 17.18 -11.91 11.14
N LEU A 292 16.30 -10.96 11.41
CA LEU A 292 16.15 -9.72 10.67
C LEU A 292 17.07 -8.65 11.26
N GLY A 293 17.77 -7.91 10.40
CA GLY A 293 18.45 -6.70 10.83
C GLY A 293 17.47 -5.54 11.09
N PRO A 294 17.86 -4.51 11.85
CA PRO A 294 17.01 -3.34 12.11
C PRO A 294 16.45 -2.67 10.85
N ASP A 295 17.25 -2.58 9.79
CA ASP A 295 16.84 -1.98 8.51
C ASP A 295 15.87 -2.87 7.69
N GLU A 296 15.57 -4.09 8.16
CA GLU A 296 14.64 -5.02 7.54
C GLU A 296 13.25 -5.04 8.21
N ILE A 297 13.12 -4.34 9.35
CA ILE A 297 11.89 -4.24 10.14
C ILE A 297 11.20 -2.92 9.80
N GLY A 298 9.91 -3.00 9.48
CA GLY A 298 9.08 -1.84 9.17
C GLY A 298 8.77 -1.03 10.42
N TRP A 299 8.54 0.26 10.21
CA TRP A 299 7.96 1.18 11.18
C TRP A 299 6.45 1.18 11.00
N ALA A 300 5.70 1.20 12.10
CA ALA A 300 4.24 1.15 12.08
C ALA A 300 3.65 2.19 13.03
N GLY A 301 2.50 2.76 12.65
CA GLY A 301 1.86 3.77 13.49
C GLY A 301 0.42 4.08 13.12
N VAL A 302 -0.20 4.95 13.93
CA VAL A 302 -1.54 5.49 13.71
C VAL A 302 -1.47 7.01 13.68
N VAL A 303 -1.95 7.60 12.58
CA VAL A 303 -2.17 9.04 12.45
C VAL A 303 -3.66 9.37 12.64
N ALA A 304 -3.97 10.26 13.58
CA ALA A 304 -5.32 10.77 13.75
C ALA A 304 -5.64 11.82 12.68
N LEU A 305 -6.72 11.59 11.93
CA LEU A 305 -7.22 12.48 10.89
C LEU A 305 -8.37 13.36 11.42
N GLU A 306 -9.22 12.78 12.26
CA GLU A 306 -10.32 13.45 12.96
C GLU A 306 -10.60 12.75 14.30
N MET A 307 -10.66 13.50 15.39
CA MET A 307 -11.05 12.97 16.71
C MET A 307 -12.45 13.46 17.10
N PRO A 308 -13.27 12.65 17.80
CA PRO A 308 -14.55 13.10 18.34
C PRO A 308 -14.40 14.30 19.29
N GLY A 309 -15.49 15.04 19.46
CA GLY A 309 -15.54 16.18 20.35
C GLY A 309 -15.16 17.51 19.69
N PRO A 310 -15.02 18.58 20.48
CA PRO A 310 -15.08 19.95 19.96
C PRO A 310 -13.85 20.40 19.17
N THR A 311 -12.71 19.71 19.30
CA THR A 311 -11.43 20.14 18.68
C THR A 311 -11.16 19.46 17.34
N GLY A 312 -11.73 18.28 17.08
CA GLY A 312 -11.36 17.45 15.93
C GLY A 312 -9.94 16.87 16.01
N LYS A 313 -9.25 17.01 17.15
CA LYS A 313 -7.82 16.75 17.32
C LYS A 313 -7.52 15.87 18.53
N VAL A 314 -6.35 15.23 18.51
CA VAL A 314 -5.82 14.51 19.67
C VAL A 314 -5.63 15.51 20.80
N GLN A 315 -6.04 15.12 22.00
CA GLN A 315 -5.92 15.90 23.23
C GLN A 315 -5.22 15.13 24.34
N THR A 316 -5.16 13.81 24.23
CA THR A 316 -4.40 12.98 25.14
C THR A 316 -3.53 12.01 24.35
N TYR A 317 -2.29 11.84 24.76
CA TYR A 317 -1.42 10.75 24.34
C TYR A 317 -0.83 10.10 25.58
N ASP A 318 -0.93 8.78 25.67
CA ASP A 318 -0.43 7.98 26.77
C ASP A 318 0.33 6.77 26.21
N ALA A 319 1.55 6.52 26.71
CA ALA A 319 2.34 5.32 26.40
C ALA A 319 2.26 4.37 27.61
N ALA A 320 1.34 3.41 27.52
CA ALA A 320 0.58 2.91 28.64
C ALA A 320 1.34 2.31 29.81
N HIS A 321 0.82 2.63 30.99
CA HIS A 321 1.11 2.06 32.28
C HIS A 321 0.41 0.71 32.56
N PHE A 322 0.61 -0.33 31.73
CA PHE A 322 -0.01 -1.66 31.97
C PHE A 322 0.27 -2.24 33.37
N TRP A 323 1.36 -1.79 34.00
CA TRP A 323 1.90 -2.36 35.24
C TRP A 323 1.74 -1.48 36.49
N GLN A 324 1.45 -0.18 36.38
CA GLN A 324 1.35 0.69 37.57
C GLN A 324 -0.01 0.60 38.29
N GLY A 325 -0.95 -0.21 37.80
CA GLY A 325 -2.29 -0.40 38.38
C GLY A 325 -2.64 -1.76 38.97
N GLN A 326 -1.95 -2.85 38.59
CA GLN A 326 -2.29 -4.20 39.05
C GLN A 326 -1.06 -5.11 39.24
N THR A 327 -0.57 -5.17 40.48
CA THR A 327 0.02 -6.42 41.00
C THR A 327 -0.95 -7.02 42.01
N SER A 328 -2.03 -7.64 41.53
CA SER A 328 -2.53 -8.80 42.26
C SER A 328 -1.59 -9.97 41.97
N ARG A 329 -1.55 -10.98 42.84
CA ARG A 329 -0.60 -12.11 42.77
C ARG A 329 -0.81 -13.03 41.56
N SER A 330 -1.66 -12.64 40.60
CA SER A 330 -2.24 -13.48 39.55
C SER A 330 -2.14 -12.95 38.10
N GLY A 331 -1.70 -11.73 37.80
CA GLY A 331 -1.48 -11.31 36.40
C GLY A 331 -1.69 -9.81 36.11
N SER A 332 -1.25 -9.39 34.92
CA SER A 332 -1.30 -8.05 34.28
C SER A 332 -2.70 -7.68 33.78
N GLY A 333 -3.06 -6.38 33.82
CA GLY A 333 -4.23 -5.81 33.12
C GLY A 333 -4.99 -4.79 33.97
N GLY A 334 -5.10 -3.53 33.55
CA GLY A 334 -5.78 -2.47 34.32
C GLY A 334 -7.31 -2.61 34.32
N ALA A 335 -7.98 -2.30 35.44
CA ALA A 335 -9.44 -2.32 35.49
C ALA A 335 -10.04 -1.23 34.55
N PRO A 336 -11.22 -1.42 33.93
CA PRO A 336 -11.74 -0.51 32.89
C PRO A 336 -11.80 0.97 33.29
N GLU A 337 -12.11 1.25 34.55
CA GLU A 337 -12.12 2.61 35.09
C GLU A 337 -10.74 3.25 35.21
N MET A 338 -9.70 2.43 35.43
CA MET A 338 -8.31 2.88 35.50
C MET A 338 -7.79 3.16 34.11
N TYR A 339 -8.13 2.30 33.14
CA TYR A 339 -7.80 2.53 31.75
C TYR A 339 -8.47 3.79 31.19
N TYR A 340 -9.74 4.03 31.54
CA TYR A 340 -10.40 5.29 31.25
C TYR A 340 -9.65 6.48 31.86
N LYS A 341 -9.33 6.41 33.15
CA LYS A 341 -8.73 7.53 33.90
C LYS A 341 -7.30 7.84 33.42
N TRP A 342 -6.44 6.84 33.41
CA TRP A 342 -5.02 7.02 33.14
C TRP A 342 -4.78 7.08 31.65
N ASN A 343 -5.19 6.08 30.87
CA ASN A 343 -4.76 6.04 29.48
C ASN A 343 -5.63 6.94 28.57
N LEU A 344 -6.96 6.81 28.65
CA LEU A 344 -7.83 7.57 27.74
C LEU A 344 -7.92 9.06 28.12
N ARG A 345 -7.89 9.36 29.43
CA ARG A 345 -8.05 10.73 29.95
C ARG A 345 -6.73 11.40 30.31
N ASN A 346 -5.61 10.69 30.28
CA ASN A 346 -4.30 11.13 30.77
C ASN A 346 -4.40 11.90 32.12
N GLN A 347 -5.13 11.32 33.08
CA GLN A 347 -5.47 12.01 34.32
C GLN A 347 -4.60 11.59 35.49
N ASP A 348 -3.94 12.57 36.10
CA ASP A 348 -2.99 12.40 37.22
C ASP A 348 -1.78 11.54 36.81
N ASP A 349 -1.36 11.60 35.55
CA ASP A 349 -0.20 10.87 35.07
C ASP A 349 1.10 11.62 35.42
N PRO A 350 2.07 10.96 36.09
CA PRO A 350 3.37 11.59 36.38
C PRO A 350 4.26 11.82 35.16
N GLN A 351 3.98 11.18 34.01
CA GLN A 351 4.73 11.32 32.77
C GLN A 351 4.24 12.50 31.92
N ASP A 352 3.06 13.05 32.21
CA ASP A 352 2.60 14.36 31.72
C ASP A 352 3.14 15.47 32.65
N SER A 353 4.41 15.83 32.47
CA SER A 353 5.12 16.69 33.43
C SER A 353 4.68 18.15 33.38
N ASP A 354 4.16 18.61 32.23
CA ASP A 354 3.71 19.98 32.01
C ASP A 354 2.17 20.15 32.04
N GLY A 355 1.42 19.04 32.06
CA GLY A 355 -0.03 18.99 32.19
C GLY A 355 -0.78 19.30 30.90
N ASP A 356 -0.15 19.11 29.74
CA ASP A 356 -0.76 19.35 28.43
C ASP A 356 -1.55 18.14 27.89
N GLY A 357 -1.50 17.01 28.60
CA GLY A 357 -2.18 15.76 28.28
C GLY A 357 -1.35 14.79 27.43
N VAL A 358 -0.09 15.09 27.15
CA VAL A 358 0.84 14.24 26.41
C VAL A 358 1.93 13.74 27.35
N ASP A 359 2.13 12.42 27.39
CA ASP A 359 3.28 11.87 28.10
C ASP A 359 4.59 12.35 27.47
N ASP A 360 5.37 13.11 28.24
CA ASP A 360 6.58 13.78 27.81
C ASP A 360 7.79 13.59 28.76
N ASP A 361 7.59 12.98 29.93
CA ASP A 361 8.63 12.72 30.94
C ASP A 361 8.61 11.26 31.42
N PHE A 362 9.10 10.36 30.57
CA PHE A 362 9.10 8.93 30.86
C PHE A 362 10.04 8.53 32.01
N ASN A 363 10.92 9.44 32.44
CA ASN A 363 11.85 9.23 33.52
C ASN A 363 11.36 9.80 34.87
N GLU A 364 10.18 10.44 34.87
CA GLU A 364 9.45 11.00 36.01
C GLU A 364 10.27 12.00 36.86
N ASN A 365 11.14 12.80 36.24
CA ASN A 365 11.96 13.79 36.95
C ASN A 365 11.36 15.19 37.05
N GLY A 366 10.22 15.41 36.41
CA GLY A 366 9.46 16.65 36.31
C GLY A 366 9.92 17.59 35.19
N ILE A 367 10.63 17.10 34.18
CA ILE A 367 11.10 17.87 33.02
C ILE A 367 10.81 17.05 31.75
N PRO A 368 10.21 17.64 30.71
CA PRO A 368 10.00 16.94 29.45
C PRO A 368 11.32 16.45 28.84
N ASP A 369 11.33 15.20 28.38
CA ASP A 369 12.51 14.49 27.85
C ASP A 369 13.16 15.27 26.69
N ASP A 370 12.37 15.95 25.85
CA ASP A 370 12.86 16.76 24.72
C ASP A 370 13.64 18.03 25.18
N GLN A 371 13.34 18.54 26.38
CA GLN A 371 14.04 19.67 26.99
C GLN A 371 15.36 19.26 27.66
N GLU A 372 15.53 17.98 27.98
CA GLU A 372 16.76 17.43 28.55
C GLU A 372 17.73 16.89 27.49
N GLY A 373 17.34 16.93 26.21
CA GLY A 373 18.07 16.26 25.14
C GLY A 373 17.98 14.74 25.24
N GLY A 374 16.94 14.25 25.91
CA GLY A 374 16.55 12.85 25.97
C GLY A 374 16.09 12.33 24.60
N PRO A 375 15.88 11.01 24.51
CA PRO A 375 15.47 10.37 23.27
C PRO A 375 14.12 10.86 22.73
N GLY A 376 13.26 11.41 23.60
CA GLY A 376 11.88 11.80 23.29
C GLY A 376 10.93 10.64 23.05
N TYR A 377 11.42 9.39 23.11
CA TYR A 377 10.67 8.16 22.91
C TYR A 377 10.72 7.28 24.17
N TYR A 378 9.69 6.46 24.35
CA TYR A 378 9.58 5.49 25.44
C TYR A 378 10.40 4.23 25.15
N VAL A 379 11.12 3.73 26.17
CA VAL A 379 11.83 2.43 26.17
C VAL A 379 11.63 1.75 27.52
N GLY A 380 10.53 1.04 27.69
CA GLY A 380 10.30 0.27 28.91
C GLY A 380 10.92 -1.13 28.82
N SER A 381 11.93 -1.43 29.63
CA SER A 381 12.51 -2.78 29.72
C SER A 381 11.45 -3.77 30.22
N GLY A 382 10.94 -4.63 29.34
CA GLY A 382 9.86 -5.58 29.66
C GLY A 382 8.48 -4.94 29.80
N ALA A 383 8.32 -3.69 29.36
CA ALA A 383 7.02 -3.07 29.20
C ALA A 383 6.43 -3.49 27.85
N ASP A 384 5.11 -3.70 27.85
CA ASP A 384 4.35 -3.93 26.62
C ASP A 384 4.05 -2.56 25.99
N GLY A 385 4.35 -2.42 24.70
CA GLY A 385 4.52 -1.18 23.96
C GLY A 385 3.24 -0.47 23.53
N LEU A 386 2.29 -0.31 24.45
CA LEU A 386 0.94 0.11 24.09
C LEU A 386 0.79 1.62 24.10
N GLN A 387 0.13 2.17 23.09
CA GLN A 387 -0.12 3.61 22.96
C GLN A 387 -1.61 3.91 22.88
N ILE A 388 -2.02 5.04 23.44
CA ILE A 388 -3.38 5.56 23.36
C ILE A 388 -3.34 7.00 22.88
N ILE A 389 -4.04 7.29 21.79
CA ILE A 389 -4.38 8.66 21.40
C ILE A 389 -5.87 8.90 21.65
N GLY A 390 -6.18 9.91 22.46
CA GLY A 390 -7.52 10.20 22.92
C GLY A 390 -8.02 11.59 22.55
N SER A 391 -9.34 11.71 22.51
CA SER A 391 -10.06 12.96 22.29
C SER A 391 -10.19 13.76 23.58
N GLY A 392 -10.51 15.05 23.41
CA GLY A 392 -11.01 15.86 24.51
C GLY A 392 -12.36 15.38 25.02
N GLN A 393 -12.76 15.84 26.21
CA GLN A 393 -14.07 15.52 26.76
C GLN A 393 -15.20 16.10 25.89
N PHE A 394 -16.25 15.33 25.68
CA PHE A 394 -17.44 15.77 24.96
C PHE A 394 -18.74 15.19 25.53
N THR A 395 -19.87 15.78 25.14
CA THR A 395 -21.21 15.27 25.46
C THR A 395 -21.89 14.81 24.19
N LEU A 396 -22.33 13.55 24.16
CA LEU A 396 -23.07 12.98 23.05
C LEU A 396 -24.58 13.07 23.33
N GLN A 397 -25.27 14.00 22.67
CA GLN A 397 -26.71 14.22 22.85
C GLN A 397 -27.54 13.03 22.32
N PRO A 398 -28.81 12.87 22.76
CA PRO A 398 -29.70 11.82 22.24
C PRO A 398 -29.75 11.79 20.71
N GLY A 399 -29.41 10.64 20.11
CA GLY A 399 -29.38 10.43 18.67
C GLY A 399 -28.20 11.06 17.92
N GLN A 400 -27.35 11.84 18.60
CA GLN A 400 -26.16 12.44 18.02
C GLN A 400 -25.13 11.37 17.66
N MET A 401 -24.41 11.63 16.57
CA MET A 401 -23.25 10.87 16.11
C MET A 401 -22.02 11.77 16.16
N ASP A 402 -20.87 11.18 16.45
CA ASP A 402 -19.56 11.83 16.34
C ASP A 402 -18.56 10.83 15.74
N THR A 403 -17.48 11.32 15.13
CA THR A 403 -16.62 10.51 14.25
C THR A 403 -15.16 10.53 14.71
N LEU A 404 -14.58 9.34 14.76
CA LEU A 404 -13.15 9.09 14.86
C LEU A 404 -12.65 8.58 13.50
N ILE A 405 -11.67 9.27 12.94
CA ILE A 405 -11.00 8.89 11.69
C ILE A 405 -9.51 8.84 11.94
N PHE A 406 -8.88 7.71 11.62
CA PHE A 406 -7.44 7.54 11.69
C PHE A 406 -6.94 6.69 10.53
N ALA A 407 -5.64 6.72 10.27
CA ALA A 407 -5.01 5.78 9.34
C ALA A 407 -3.93 4.97 10.04
N THR A 408 -3.90 3.66 9.80
CA THR A 408 -2.73 2.84 10.09
C THR A 408 -1.71 3.04 8.98
N VAL A 409 -0.49 3.42 9.33
CA VAL A 409 0.56 3.85 8.40
C VAL A 409 1.83 3.02 8.59
N PHE A 410 2.54 2.77 7.49
CA PHE A 410 3.76 1.96 7.47
C PHE A 410 4.87 2.64 6.65
N GLY A 411 6.12 2.27 6.95
CA GLY A 411 7.30 2.67 6.19
C GLY A 411 8.53 1.84 6.55
N ALA A 412 9.57 1.83 5.72
CA ALA A 412 10.84 1.16 6.01
C ALA A 412 11.79 2.02 6.88
N SER A 413 11.40 3.27 7.17
CA SER A 413 12.14 4.19 8.04
C SER A 413 11.18 5.20 8.66
N GLU A 414 11.61 5.89 9.73
CA GLU A 414 10.84 7.00 10.33
C GLU A 414 10.42 8.05 9.29
N LYS A 415 11.33 8.38 8.36
CA LYS A 415 11.07 9.35 7.29
C LYS A 415 9.97 8.88 6.34
N GLU A 416 10.02 7.62 5.90
CA GLU A 416 8.97 7.05 5.03
C GLU A 416 7.64 6.98 5.78
N LEU A 417 7.65 6.57 7.05
CA LEU A 417 6.45 6.53 7.89
C LEU A 417 5.79 7.92 8.00
N LYS A 418 6.56 8.96 8.33
CA LYS A 418 6.06 10.34 8.43
C LYS A 418 5.54 10.86 7.08
N THR A 419 6.18 10.46 5.99
CA THR A 419 5.71 10.77 4.62
C THR A 419 4.37 10.08 4.34
N THR A 420 4.23 8.80 4.68
CA THR A 420 2.98 8.04 4.58
C THR A 420 1.87 8.69 5.42
N ALA A 421 2.17 9.10 6.66
CA ALA A 421 1.22 9.81 7.52
C ALA A 421 0.76 11.14 6.90
N GLN A 422 1.68 11.92 6.34
CA GLN A 422 1.33 13.16 5.65
C GLN A 422 0.47 12.91 4.41
N ARG A 423 0.69 11.81 3.67
CA ARG A 423 -0.17 11.43 2.52
C ARG A 423 -1.58 11.08 2.97
N ALA A 424 -1.75 10.36 4.08
CA ALA A 424 -3.07 10.08 4.66
C ALA A 424 -3.79 11.37 5.09
N ILE A 425 -3.06 12.31 5.72
CA ILE A 425 -3.58 13.65 6.06
C ILE A 425 -4.03 14.41 4.80
N ASN A 426 -3.20 14.44 3.76
CA ASN A 426 -3.51 15.13 2.51
C ASN A 426 -4.74 14.54 1.83
N LEU A 427 -4.90 13.21 1.80
CA LEU A 427 -6.06 12.55 1.22
C LEU A 427 -7.35 12.85 2.01
N TYR A 428 -7.28 12.90 3.34
CA TYR A 428 -8.41 13.33 4.16
C TYR A 428 -8.77 14.81 3.88
N GLN A 429 -7.77 15.69 3.79
CA GLN A 429 -7.98 17.11 3.49
C GLN A 429 -8.46 17.38 2.06
N SER A 430 -8.21 16.47 1.11
CA SER A 430 -8.78 16.51 -0.24
C SER A 430 -10.20 15.94 -0.29
N ASN A 431 -10.83 15.64 0.86
CA ASN A 431 -12.16 15.02 0.91
C ASN A 431 -12.21 13.69 0.14
N TRP A 432 -11.17 12.86 0.30
CA TRP A 432 -11.02 11.56 -0.33
C TRP A 432 -10.88 11.60 -1.86
N GLU A 433 -10.61 12.78 -2.43
CA GLU A 433 -10.29 12.91 -3.84
C GLU A 433 -8.86 12.38 -4.06
N ILE A 434 -8.76 11.23 -4.74
CA ILE A 434 -7.49 10.67 -5.17
C ILE A 434 -6.93 11.45 -6.36
N VAL A 435 -5.61 11.46 -6.45
CA VAL A 435 -4.86 11.97 -7.60
C VAL A 435 -4.06 10.81 -8.15
N GLU A 436 -4.29 10.52 -9.42
CA GLU A 436 -3.54 9.54 -10.19
C GLU A 436 -2.73 10.26 -11.25
N ALA A 437 -1.64 9.63 -11.71
CA ALA A 437 -0.96 10.09 -12.91
C ALA A 437 -1.93 10.07 -14.10
N PRO A 438 -1.70 10.88 -15.16
CA PRO A 438 -2.53 10.85 -16.35
C PRO A 438 -2.62 9.42 -16.91
N PRO A 439 -3.74 9.02 -17.55
CA PRO A 439 -3.91 7.66 -18.06
C PRO A 439 -2.71 7.21 -18.91
N ALA A 440 -2.06 6.11 -18.51
CA ALA A 440 -0.85 5.64 -19.19
C ALA A 440 -1.13 5.34 -20.66
N PRO A 441 -0.35 5.86 -21.64
CA PRO A 441 -0.65 5.70 -23.06
C PRO A 441 -0.39 4.27 -23.54
N VAL A 442 -1.20 3.76 -24.48
CA VAL A 442 -0.82 2.56 -25.25
C VAL A 442 0.28 2.92 -26.25
N VAL A 443 1.38 2.15 -26.25
CA VAL A 443 2.51 2.30 -27.17
C VAL A 443 2.68 1.04 -28.03
N GLU A 444 3.07 1.24 -29.29
CA GLU A 444 3.55 0.20 -30.21
C GLU A 444 4.92 0.58 -30.77
N ALA A 445 5.75 -0.44 -31.05
CA ALA A 445 7.09 -0.27 -31.60
C ALA A 445 7.28 -1.00 -32.93
N PHE A 446 7.90 -0.32 -33.90
CA PHE A 446 8.19 -0.85 -35.23
C PHE A 446 9.70 -0.84 -35.50
N ALA A 447 10.26 -2.02 -35.74
CA ALA A 447 11.67 -2.21 -36.05
C ALA A 447 12.00 -1.96 -37.53
N ASP A 448 13.19 -1.41 -37.77
CA ASP A 448 13.82 -1.21 -39.07
C ASP A 448 15.36 -1.25 -38.91
N ASP A 449 16.12 -1.16 -40.01
CA ASP A 449 17.59 -1.22 -39.97
C ASP A 449 18.18 -0.07 -39.15
N ARG A 450 18.74 -0.39 -37.97
CA ARG A 450 19.29 0.56 -36.98
C ARG A 450 18.29 1.65 -36.58
N LYS A 451 17.02 1.28 -36.52
CA LYS A 451 15.94 2.22 -36.22
C LYS A 451 14.78 1.52 -35.54
N VAL A 452 14.24 2.16 -34.52
CA VAL A 452 12.95 1.81 -33.91
C VAL A 452 12.04 3.03 -34.00
N THR A 453 10.80 2.82 -34.43
CA THR A 453 9.76 3.86 -34.42
C THR A 453 8.75 3.51 -33.34
N LEU A 454 8.60 4.39 -32.35
CA LEU A 454 7.56 4.28 -31.33
C LEU A 454 6.35 5.11 -31.76
N VAL A 455 5.16 4.55 -31.57
CA VAL A 455 3.88 5.19 -31.84
C VAL A 455 3.02 5.03 -30.59
N TRP A 456 2.47 6.12 -30.04
CA TRP A 456 1.61 6.02 -28.87
C TRP A 456 0.35 6.87 -28.98
N SER A 457 -0.67 6.44 -28.25
CA SER A 457 -1.98 7.08 -28.13
C SER A 457 -1.92 8.44 -27.43
N THR A 458 -2.95 9.26 -27.64
CA THR A 458 -3.03 10.64 -27.14
C THR A 458 -4.06 10.86 -26.03
N TYR A 459 -4.73 9.81 -25.54
CA TYR A 459 -5.79 9.98 -24.53
C TYR A 459 -5.27 10.45 -23.16
N SER A 460 -3.99 10.26 -22.85
CA SER A 460 -3.38 10.85 -21.64
C SER A 460 -3.51 12.37 -21.63
N GLU A 461 -3.55 13.00 -22.82
CA GLU A 461 -3.67 14.45 -23.01
C GLU A 461 -5.07 14.98 -22.65
N GLU A 462 -6.05 14.12 -22.37
CA GLU A 462 -7.39 14.52 -21.91
C GLU A 462 -7.42 14.84 -20.40
N ASP A 463 -6.40 14.42 -19.65
CA ASP A 463 -6.27 14.74 -18.23
C ASP A 463 -6.04 16.25 -18.03
N VAL A 464 -6.77 16.84 -17.07
CA VAL A 464 -6.71 18.28 -16.77
C VAL A 464 -5.33 18.72 -16.31
N GLN A 465 -4.57 17.84 -15.65
CA GLN A 465 -3.24 18.14 -15.12
C GLN A 465 -2.11 17.65 -16.03
N PHE A 466 -2.41 17.02 -17.18
CA PHE A 466 -1.42 16.52 -18.13
C PHE A 466 -0.38 17.58 -18.49
N GLU A 467 0.89 17.23 -18.31
CA GLU A 467 2.03 18.10 -18.60
C GLU A 467 2.93 17.54 -19.69
N GLY A 468 3.00 16.22 -19.88
CA GLY A 468 3.78 15.72 -21.01
C GLY A 468 4.06 14.22 -21.04
N TYR A 469 5.03 13.86 -21.88
CA TYR A 469 5.51 12.48 -22.03
C TYR A 469 7.02 12.35 -21.80
N LYS A 470 7.44 11.26 -21.14
CA LYS A 470 8.85 10.83 -21.05
C LYS A 470 9.01 9.47 -21.71
N ILE A 471 10.10 9.28 -22.45
CA ILE A 471 10.45 8.01 -23.09
C ILE A 471 11.67 7.45 -22.41
N TYR A 472 11.59 6.19 -21.99
CA TYR A 472 12.70 5.46 -21.40
C TYR A 472 13.02 4.22 -22.23
N ARG A 473 14.27 3.78 -22.13
CA ARG A 473 14.77 2.59 -22.83
C ARG A 473 15.58 1.74 -21.87
N SER A 474 15.29 0.45 -21.87
CA SER A 474 15.98 -0.58 -21.09
C SER A 474 16.59 -1.65 -21.99
N LEU A 475 17.70 -2.21 -21.51
CA LEU A 475 18.53 -3.22 -22.17
C LEU A 475 18.60 -4.52 -21.36
N ASP A 476 18.09 -4.49 -20.13
CA ASP A 476 18.18 -5.53 -19.12
C ASP A 476 16.79 -5.99 -18.67
N GLN A 477 15.83 -5.95 -19.59
CA GLN A 477 14.44 -6.39 -19.38
C GLN A 477 13.66 -5.54 -18.37
N GLY A 478 13.98 -4.25 -18.27
CA GLY A 478 13.29 -3.30 -17.40
C GLY A 478 13.86 -3.22 -15.98
N GLN A 479 15.05 -3.78 -15.72
CA GLN A 479 15.71 -3.60 -14.42
C GLN A 479 16.25 -2.17 -14.26
N THR A 480 16.78 -1.60 -15.35
CA THR A 480 17.19 -0.20 -15.42
C THR A 480 16.58 0.49 -16.64
N TRP A 481 16.23 1.77 -16.50
CA TRP A 481 15.47 2.53 -17.52
C TRP A 481 16.25 3.72 -18.09
N GLY A 482 17.51 3.51 -18.44
CA GLY A 482 18.34 4.54 -19.06
C GLY A 482 19.82 4.25 -18.85
N THR A 483 20.68 5.11 -19.40
CA THR A 483 22.13 5.04 -19.15
C THR A 483 22.58 5.93 -17.99
N GLU A 484 21.70 6.82 -17.52
CA GLU A 484 21.94 7.76 -16.44
C GLU A 484 20.80 7.67 -15.42
N SER A 485 21.15 7.76 -14.14
CA SER A 485 20.22 7.80 -13.03
C SER A 485 20.73 8.75 -11.95
N PHE A 486 19.83 9.19 -11.09
CA PHE A 486 20.12 10.00 -9.92
C PHE A 486 19.25 9.54 -8.74
N ALA A 487 19.74 9.80 -7.53
CA ALA A 487 18.94 9.59 -6.32
C ALA A 487 18.18 10.86 -5.98
N ASP A 488 16.90 10.74 -5.61
CA ASP A 488 16.18 11.82 -4.94
C ASP A 488 16.68 12.03 -3.50
N PHE A 489 16.03 12.95 -2.77
CA PHE A 489 16.36 13.23 -1.36
C PHE A 489 16.01 12.08 -0.41
N GLU A 490 15.29 11.07 -0.87
CA GLU A 490 14.88 9.86 -0.16
C GLU A 490 15.75 8.64 -0.52
N GLY A 491 16.68 8.80 -1.47
CA GLY A 491 17.50 7.69 -1.98
C GLY A 491 16.81 6.88 -3.08
N GLY A 492 15.59 7.26 -3.48
CA GLY A 492 14.87 6.70 -4.61
C GLY A 492 15.63 6.95 -5.90
N ILE A 493 15.87 5.88 -6.67
CA ILE A 493 16.62 5.97 -7.92
C ILE A 493 15.67 6.31 -9.06
N HIS A 494 15.94 7.44 -9.71
CA HIS A 494 15.23 7.94 -10.88
C HIS A 494 16.12 7.87 -12.10
N TYR A 495 15.54 7.58 -13.25
CA TYR A 495 16.27 7.50 -14.52
C TYR A 495 16.09 8.79 -15.31
N VAL A 496 17.14 9.19 -16.04
CA VAL A 496 17.04 10.30 -16.99
C VAL A 496 16.37 9.77 -18.27
N PRO A 497 15.23 10.34 -18.71
CA PRO A 497 14.54 9.88 -19.91
C PRO A 497 15.38 10.14 -21.16
N MET A 498 15.26 9.27 -22.15
CA MET A 498 15.97 9.45 -23.43
C MET A 498 15.39 10.59 -24.27
N ALA A 499 14.10 10.88 -24.06
CA ALA A 499 13.39 12.01 -24.64
C ALA A 499 12.29 12.44 -23.68
N GLN A 500 12.08 13.75 -23.57
CA GLN A 500 11.00 14.35 -22.80
C GLN A 500 10.28 15.36 -23.68
N TYR A 501 8.96 15.37 -23.56
CA TYR A 501 8.04 16.27 -24.24
C TYR A 501 7.21 16.96 -23.17
N ASP A 502 7.27 18.28 -23.16
CA ASP A 502 6.68 19.17 -22.15
C ASP A 502 5.71 20.14 -22.82
N LEU A 503 4.45 20.12 -22.38
CA LEU A 503 3.35 20.86 -22.95
C LEU A 503 3.65 22.35 -22.92
N VAL A 504 3.44 23.03 -24.06
CA VAL A 504 3.77 24.45 -24.16
C VAL A 504 2.70 25.31 -23.47
N ASN A 505 2.78 25.41 -22.15
CA ASN A 505 1.81 26.09 -21.28
C ASN A 505 2.48 27.01 -20.21
N GLY A 506 3.82 27.07 -20.17
CA GLY A 506 4.60 27.85 -19.20
C GLY A 506 4.94 27.15 -17.88
N VAL A 507 4.50 25.91 -17.67
CA VAL A 507 4.94 25.00 -16.60
C VAL A 507 6.21 24.30 -17.07
N LYS A 508 7.31 24.40 -16.31
CA LYS A 508 8.63 23.84 -16.71
C LYS A 508 9.67 23.84 -15.61
N GLY A 509 10.79 23.18 -15.91
CA GLY A 509 11.94 23.05 -15.05
C GLY A 509 11.68 22.09 -13.89
N PHE A 510 12.54 22.13 -12.88
CA PHE A 510 12.29 21.38 -11.65
C PHE A 510 11.06 21.91 -10.92
N TYR A 511 10.22 21.01 -10.42
CA TYR A 511 9.08 21.34 -9.57
C TYR A 511 9.55 22.09 -8.32
N LYS A 512 8.77 23.08 -7.87
CA LYS A 512 9.21 24.05 -6.83
C LYS A 512 8.29 24.18 -5.64
N THR A 513 7.12 23.55 -5.69
CA THR A 513 6.08 23.78 -4.68
C THR A 513 6.30 22.88 -3.45
N LEU A 514 6.60 21.60 -3.68
CA LEU A 514 6.85 20.62 -2.62
C LEU A 514 8.32 20.17 -2.68
N PRO A 515 9.11 20.40 -1.62
CA PRO A 515 10.55 20.08 -1.61
C PRO A 515 10.88 18.62 -1.93
N GLU A 516 10.04 17.68 -1.48
CA GLU A 516 10.20 16.25 -1.70
C GLU A 516 10.06 15.85 -3.17
N TYR A 517 9.46 16.70 -4.01
CA TYR A 517 9.36 16.54 -5.47
C TYR A 517 10.30 17.46 -6.25
N ALA A 518 11.22 18.17 -5.57
CA ALA A 518 12.13 19.11 -6.25
C ALA A 518 13.12 18.43 -7.21
N TRP A 519 13.18 17.10 -7.19
CA TRP A 519 13.92 16.28 -8.14
C TRP A 519 13.16 16.07 -9.47
N PHE A 520 11.84 16.27 -9.49
CA PHE A 520 11.02 16.02 -10.67
C PHE A 520 11.18 17.15 -11.70
N TYR A 521 11.71 16.81 -12.87
CA TYR A 521 11.87 17.73 -13.99
C TYR A 521 10.63 17.71 -14.89
N LEU A 522 9.90 18.83 -14.94
CA LEU A 522 8.70 19.00 -15.76
C LEU A 522 9.04 19.22 -17.24
N GLY A 523 10.28 19.58 -17.58
CA GLY A 523 10.72 19.77 -18.95
C GLY A 523 11.10 21.22 -19.27
N ASP A 524 11.14 21.53 -20.56
CA ASP A 524 11.67 22.81 -21.10
C ASP A 524 10.61 23.72 -21.75
N ASP A 525 9.34 23.30 -21.86
CA ASP A 525 8.24 24.03 -22.50
C ASP A 525 8.51 24.31 -23.99
N GLU A 526 9.08 23.30 -24.67
CA GLU A 526 9.51 23.35 -26.08
C GLU A 526 8.83 22.30 -26.97
N TRP A 527 7.82 21.57 -26.48
CA TRP A 527 7.25 20.47 -27.25
C TRP A 527 6.52 20.95 -28.51
N VAL A 528 7.00 20.48 -29.65
CA VAL A 528 6.25 20.49 -30.91
C VAL A 528 5.83 19.04 -31.20
N PRO A 529 4.57 18.66 -30.93
CA PRO A 529 4.12 17.29 -31.11
C PRO A 529 4.35 16.80 -32.53
N ASN A 530 5.08 15.71 -32.67
CA ASN A 530 5.18 14.97 -33.92
C ASN A 530 3.91 14.11 -34.10
N ARG A 531 2.78 14.81 -34.25
CA ARG A 531 1.44 14.24 -34.30
C ARG A 531 1.12 13.71 -35.68
N SER A 532 0.55 12.52 -35.73
CA SER A 532 0.12 11.85 -36.95
C SER A 532 -1.26 11.24 -36.78
N ILE A 533 -1.86 10.83 -37.89
CA ILE A 533 -3.16 10.16 -37.92
C ILE A 533 -2.94 8.77 -38.50
N VAL A 534 -3.56 7.77 -37.87
CA VAL A 534 -3.57 6.39 -38.34
C VAL A 534 -4.35 6.32 -39.66
N GLN A 535 -3.69 5.85 -40.73
CA GLN A 535 -4.25 5.67 -42.07
C GLN A 535 -3.84 4.31 -42.64
N ALA A 536 -4.78 3.38 -42.71
CA ALA A 536 -4.59 1.97 -43.00
C ALA A 536 -3.46 1.36 -42.16
N ASP A 537 -2.52 0.64 -42.78
CA ASP A 537 -1.33 0.09 -42.11
C ASP A 537 -0.16 1.11 -42.05
N THR A 538 -0.44 2.41 -42.11
CA THR A 538 0.60 3.46 -42.09
C THR A 538 0.24 4.59 -41.13
N VAL A 539 1.26 5.19 -40.53
CA VAL A 539 1.14 6.49 -39.87
C VAL A 539 1.52 7.54 -40.90
N LYS A 540 0.63 8.49 -41.21
CA LYS A 540 0.83 9.43 -42.32
C LYS A 540 2.19 10.16 -42.23
N GLY A 541 3.12 9.86 -43.14
CA GLY A 541 4.47 10.45 -43.18
C GLY A 541 5.58 9.56 -42.60
N PHE A 542 5.25 8.42 -42.00
CA PHE A 542 6.18 7.45 -41.43
C PHE A 542 5.97 6.07 -42.05
N HIS A 543 7.04 5.47 -42.56
CA HIS A 543 7.02 4.06 -42.96
C HIS A 543 7.14 3.18 -41.71
N ILE A 544 6.12 2.36 -41.45
CA ILE A 544 6.11 1.32 -40.42
C ILE A 544 6.07 -0.05 -41.08
N ASN A 545 6.90 -0.98 -40.59
CA ASN A 545 7.02 -2.34 -41.12
C ASN A 545 6.08 -3.30 -40.36
N GLY A 546 4.78 -3.02 -40.37
CA GLY A 546 3.78 -3.80 -39.64
C GLY A 546 2.40 -3.15 -39.65
N LYS A 547 1.43 -3.83 -39.03
CA LYS A 547 0.08 -3.31 -38.80
C LYS A 547 -0.05 -2.88 -37.35
N LEU A 548 -0.64 -1.71 -37.12
CA LEU A 548 -1.03 -1.23 -35.80
C LEU A 548 -2.15 -2.14 -35.24
N GLN A 549 -2.01 -2.63 -34.02
CA GLN A 549 -2.96 -3.57 -33.41
C GLN A 549 -3.85 -2.92 -32.34
N GLY A 550 -3.36 -1.88 -31.66
CA GLY A 550 -4.05 -1.14 -30.61
C GLY A 550 -4.67 0.18 -31.06
N PHE A 551 -4.75 0.44 -32.37
CA PHE A 551 -5.24 1.71 -32.92
C PHE A 551 -6.25 1.50 -34.05
N GLU A 552 -7.22 2.40 -34.15
CA GLU A 552 -8.23 2.46 -35.19
C GLU A 552 -7.91 3.51 -36.27
N GLU A 553 -8.52 3.36 -37.45
CA GLU A 553 -8.41 4.33 -38.53
C GLU A 553 -8.92 5.70 -38.06
N GLY A 554 -8.05 6.73 -38.15
CA GLY A 554 -8.39 8.09 -37.72
C GLY A 554 -7.87 8.48 -36.34
N ASP A 555 -7.33 7.55 -35.57
CA ASP A 555 -6.74 7.85 -34.26
C ASP A 555 -5.57 8.84 -34.38
N SER A 556 -5.51 9.77 -33.43
CA SER A 556 -4.39 10.69 -33.26
C SER A 556 -3.30 10.03 -32.41
N VAL A 557 -2.09 10.00 -32.97
CA VAL A 557 -0.93 9.36 -32.34
C VAL A 557 0.29 10.27 -32.35
N ASN A 558 1.14 10.12 -31.34
CA ASN A 558 2.46 10.72 -31.28
C ASN A 558 3.51 9.72 -31.78
N VAL A 559 4.59 10.22 -32.40
CA VAL A 559 5.63 9.38 -33.03
C VAL A 559 7.03 9.82 -32.61
N TYR A 560 7.85 8.84 -32.19
CA TYR A 560 9.27 9.01 -31.88
C TYR A 560 10.12 8.02 -32.68
N VAL A 561 11.34 8.42 -33.04
CA VAL A 561 12.26 7.58 -33.81
C VAL A 561 13.60 7.48 -33.07
N ASP A 562 13.88 6.30 -32.53
CA ASP A 562 15.19 5.96 -32.00
C ASP A 562 16.09 5.45 -33.14
N ARG A 563 17.28 6.04 -33.28
CA ARG A 563 18.32 5.66 -34.25
C ARG A 563 19.58 5.11 -33.58
N ASP A 564 19.64 5.13 -32.27
CA ASP A 564 20.77 4.67 -31.45
C ASP A 564 20.53 3.21 -31.01
N VAL A 565 20.11 2.37 -31.97
CA VAL A 565 19.83 0.95 -31.79
C VAL A 565 20.74 0.10 -32.67
N VAL A 566 21.08 -1.09 -32.15
CA VAL A 566 21.88 -2.10 -32.83
C VAL A 566 20.95 -3.23 -33.24
N ASN A 567 21.01 -3.62 -34.51
CA ASN A 567 20.22 -4.74 -34.99
C ASN A 567 20.53 -6.01 -34.20
N GLY A 568 19.50 -6.83 -33.99
CA GLY A 568 19.60 -8.08 -33.26
C GLY A 568 19.50 -7.95 -31.74
N LEU A 569 19.67 -6.76 -31.18
CA LEU A 569 19.42 -6.51 -29.76
C LEU A 569 17.94 -6.24 -29.50
N ALA A 570 17.42 -6.84 -28.43
CA ALA A 570 16.10 -6.53 -27.93
C ALA A 570 16.18 -5.29 -27.03
N TYR A 571 15.23 -4.39 -27.21
CA TYR A 571 15.09 -3.16 -26.45
C TYR A 571 13.71 -3.14 -25.83
N TRP A 572 13.65 -2.76 -24.57
CA TRP A 572 12.41 -2.43 -23.88
C TRP A 572 12.26 -0.92 -23.94
N TYR A 573 11.08 -0.45 -24.28
CA TYR A 573 10.71 0.96 -24.16
C TYR A 573 9.48 1.07 -23.30
N TYR A 574 9.39 2.15 -22.53
CA TYR A 574 8.09 2.60 -22.04
C TYR A 574 7.92 4.10 -22.25
N VAL A 575 6.67 4.51 -22.42
CA VAL A 575 6.26 5.91 -22.55
C VAL A 575 5.42 6.27 -21.33
N ALA A 576 5.92 7.20 -20.53
CA ALA A 576 5.22 7.69 -19.34
C ALA A 576 4.50 8.98 -19.67
N ALA A 577 3.20 9.09 -19.38
CA ALA A 577 2.58 10.40 -19.21
C ALA A 577 2.88 10.92 -17.80
N TYR A 578 3.03 12.24 -17.67
CA TYR A 578 3.17 12.91 -16.39
C TYR A 578 2.31 14.16 -16.29
N ASP A 579 1.95 14.52 -15.06
CA ASP A 579 1.19 15.73 -14.74
C ASP A 579 2.07 16.85 -14.15
N SER A 580 1.45 17.99 -13.90
CA SER A 580 2.09 19.20 -13.35
C SER A 580 2.12 19.27 -11.81
N GLY A 581 1.41 18.35 -11.12
CA GLY A 581 1.11 18.45 -9.68
C GLY A 581 0.13 19.58 -9.33
N ASN A 582 -0.38 19.59 -8.09
CA ASN A 582 -1.42 20.54 -7.65
C ASN A 582 -1.18 21.21 -6.29
N ALA A 583 0.08 21.39 -5.91
CA ALA A 583 0.53 22.00 -4.64
C ALA A 583 0.20 21.23 -3.35
N ILE A 584 -0.78 20.32 -3.38
CA ILE A 584 -1.07 19.37 -2.30
C ILE A 584 -0.33 18.06 -2.58
N ILE A 585 -0.31 17.65 -3.85
CA ILE A 585 0.37 16.46 -4.36
C ILE A 585 1.36 16.92 -5.42
N GLY A 586 2.56 16.34 -5.38
CA GLY A 586 3.58 16.61 -6.39
C GLY A 586 3.25 15.99 -7.74
N PRO A 587 4.08 16.24 -8.77
CA PRO A 587 3.88 15.66 -10.08
C PRO A 587 3.86 14.13 -10.02
N LEU A 588 2.93 13.50 -10.73
CA LEU A 588 2.88 12.05 -10.90
C LEU A 588 3.25 11.65 -12.32
N GLU A 589 3.81 10.45 -12.44
CA GLU A 589 4.28 9.86 -13.70
C GLU A 589 3.91 8.38 -13.72
N ASN A 590 3.56 7.86 -14.91
CA ASN A 590 3.29 6.42 -15.04
C ASN A 590 4.56 5.58 -14.89
N SER A 591 4.46 4.51 -14.11
CA SER A 591 5.46 3.43 -14.12
C SER A 591 5.34 2.55 -15.36
N SER A 592 6.41 1.81 -15.70
CA SER A 592 6.38 0.80 -16.76
C SER A 592 5.43 -0.34 -16.41
N ALA A 593 4.57 -0.76 -17.33
CA ALA A 593 3.79 -1.99 -17.18
C ALA A 593 4.69 -3.25 -17.09
N SER A 594 4.25 -4.21 -16.28
CA SER A 594 4.99 -5.46 -16.00
C SER A 594 4.96 -6.47 -17.14
N ASN A 595 3.94 -6.42 -18.02
CA ASN A 595 3.80 -7.34 -19.15
C ASN A 595 3.81 -6.58 -20.48
N PRO A 596 4.97 -6.42 -21.13
CA PRO A 596 5.10 -5.65 -22.38
C PRO A 596 4.57 -6.38 -23.62
N ALA A 597 3.92 -7.53 -23.46
CA ALA A 597 3.22 -8.24 -24.53
C ALA A 597 1.76 -7.81 -24.68
N GLU A 598 1.18 -7.16 -23.68
CA GLU A 598 -0.19 -6.64 -23.72
C GLU A 598 -0.21 -5.18 -24.22
N PRO A 599 -1.34 -4.69 -24.77
CA PRO A 599 -1.49 -3.29 -25.14
C PRO A 599 -1.44 -2.38 -23.90
N ASN A 600 -0.27 -1.77 -23.66
CA ASN A 600 -0.03 -0.85 -22.54
C ASN A 600 1.12 0.11 -22.88
N ASN A 601 1.70 0.76 -21.86
CA ASN A 601 2.73 1.78 -22.01
C ASN A 601 4.16 1.23 -22.16
N THR A 602 4.37 -0.08 -22.17
CA THR A 602 5.67 -0.76 -22.30
C THR A 602 5.68 -1.74 -23.48
N VAL A 603 6.76 -1.76 -24.27
CA VAL A 603 6.93 -2.65 -25.43
C VAL A 603 8.33 -3.21 -25.55
N ILE A 604 8.44 -4.41 -26.13
CA ILE A 604 9.72 -5.02 -26.52
C ILE A 604 9.84 -5.01 -28.03
N VAL A 605 11.00 -4.60 -28.54
CA VAL A 605 11.29 -4.62 -29.97
C VAL A 605 12.74 -4.97 -30.24
N THR A 606 12.97 -5.79 -31.27
CA THR A 606 14.33 -6.10 -31.77
C THR A 606 14.51 -5.43 -33.12
N ALA A 607 15.43 -4.47 -33.21
CA ALA A 607 15.77 -3.85 -34.50
C ALA A 607 16.38 -4.92 -35.44
N TYR A 608 16.05 -4.88 -36.73
CA TYR A 608 16.59 -5.87 -37.68
C TYR A 608 16.85 -5.25 -39.05
N ALA A 609 17.90 -5.74 -39.70
CA ALA A 609 18.15 -5.43 -41.09
C ALA A 609 17.15 -6.20 -41.98
N PRO A 610 16.64 -5.60 -43.06
CA PRO A 610 15.79 -6.31 -44.01
C PRO A 610 16.55 -7.51 -44.60
N LYS A 611 15.81 -8.58 -44.90
CA LYS A 611 16.38 -9.79 -45.52
C LYS A 611 17.08 -9.44 -46.83
N ALA A 612 18.26 -10.03 -47.01
CA ALA A 612 18.94 -10.05 -48.29
C ALA A 612 18.08 -10.77 -49.35
N LYS A 613 17.81 -10.08 -50.46
CA LYS A 613 17.03 -10.62 -51.60
C LYS A 613 17.89 -10.91 -52.84
N GLU A 614 18.90 -10.08 -53.10
CA GLU A 614 19.70 -10.15 -54.32
C GLU A 614 21.18 -10.46 -54.05
N ASN A 615 21.73 -9.97 -52.94
CA ASN A 615 23.12 -10.18 -52.55
C ASN A 615 23.27 -10.17 -51.01
N LEU A 616 24.46 -10.50 -50.51
CA LEU A 616 24.75 -10.57 -49.08
C LEU A 616 25.40 -9.29 -48.51
N ASP A 617 25.40 -8.16 -49.22
CA ASP A 617 26.19 -6.96 -48.84
C ASP A 617 25.79 -6.41 -47.46
N ASN A 618 24.51 -6.50 -47.12
CA ASN A 618 23.97 -6.03 -45.84
C ASN A 618 24.14 -7.00 -44.67
N VAL A 619 24.68 -8.21 -44.90
CA VAL A 619 24.92 -9.17 -43.82
C VAL A 619 26.01 -8.67 -42.88
N ARG A 620 25.75 -8.65 -41.57
CA ARG A 620 26.70 -8.17 -40.55
C ARG A 620 26.69 -9.07 -39.32
N VAL A 621 27.77 -9.00 -38.56
CA VAL A 621 27.90 -9.64 -37.24
C VAL A 621 27.72 -8.59 -36.16
N VAL A 622 26.85 -8.85 -35.19
CA VAL A 622 26.49 -7.91 -34.11
C VAL A 622 26.40 -8.64 -32.76
N PRO A 623 26.94 -8.06 -31.66
CA PRO A 623 27.86 -6.92 -31.67
C PRO A 623 29.22 -7.31 -32.28
N ASN A 624 29.94 -6.32 -32.82
CA ASN A 624 31.31 -6.50 -33.33
C ASN A 624 32.13 -5.21 -33.12
N PRO A 625 33.09 -5.19 -32.18
CA PRO A 625 33.55 -6.31 -31.34
C PRO A 625 32.49 -6.78 -30.33
N TYR A 626 32.55 -8.06 -29.94
CA TYR A 626 31.85 -8.61 -28.77
C TYR A 626 32.75 -8.44 -27.54
N ILE A 627 32.26 -7.78 -26.48
CA ILE A 627 33.04 -7.45 -25.26
C ILE A 627 32.29 -8.06 -24.06
N VAL A 628 32.97 -8.85 -23.23
CA VAL A 628 32.35 -9.61 -22.12
C VAL A 628 32.23 -8.81 -20.82
N SER A 629 32.87 -7.65 -20.72
CA SER A 629 32.93 -6.85 -19.50
C SER A 629 32.01 -5.63 -19.45
N GLU A 630 31.01 -5.49 -20.33
CA GLU A 630 30.14 -4.31 -20.28
C GLU A 630 28.79 -4.60 -19.59
N ILE A 631 28.18 -3.53 -19.09
CA ILE A 631 26.97 -3.46 -18.23
C ILE A 631 25.77 -4.27 -18.79
N TRP A 632 25.82 -4.63 -20.08
CA TRP A 632 24.85 -5.42 -20.84
C TRP A 632 24.72 -6.91 -20.45
N GLU A 633 25.64 -7.47 -19.65
CA GLU A 633 25.52 -8.85 -19.12
C GLU A 633 24.89 -8.94 -17.71
N ALA A 634 24.51 -7.82 -17.08
CA ALA A 634 23.81 -7.91 -15.79
C ALA A 634 22.42 -8.55 -15.91
N GLY A 635 21.74 -8.39 -17.06
CA GLY A 635 20.39 -8.94 -17.32
C GLY A 635 20.31 -10.12 -18.31
N TYR A 636 21.32 -10.33 -19.16
CA TYR A 636 21.36 -11.41 -20.14
C TYR A 636 22.31 -12.53 -19.67
N LYS A 637 21.76 -13.63 -19.14
CA LYS A 637 22.55 -14.83 -18.75
C LYS A 637 23.13 -15.61 -19.95
N GLU A 638 22.98 -15.14 -21.19
CA GLU A 638 23.38 -15.86 -22.40
C GLU A 638 24.34 -15.04 -23.27
N HIS A 639 25.56 -15.55 -23.48
CA HIS A 639 26.52 -14.99 -24.44
C HIS A 639 26.00 -15.20 -25.88
N VAL A 640 25.67 -14.13 -26.60
CA VAL A 640 25.10 -14.25 -27.97
C VAL A 640 25.74 -13.27 -28.94
N ILE A 641 26.24 -13.82 -30.06
CA ILE A 641 26.58 -13.08 -31.29
C ILE A 641 25.53 -13.40 -32.34
N GLN A 642 25.16 -12.42 -33.15
CA GLN A 642 24.16 -12.60 -34.21
C GLN A 642 24.70 -12.25 -35.58
N PHE A 643 24.27 -13.00 -36.58
CA PHE A 643 24.39 -12.69 -37.99
C PHE A 643 23.05 -12.14 -38.47
N VAL A 644 23.02 -10.86 -38.85
CA VAL A 644 21.80 -10.15 -39.25
C VAL A 644 21.80 -9.84 -40.74
N GLY A 645 20.61 -9.70 -41.35
CA GLY A 645 20.45 -9.39 -42.77
C GLY A 645 20.59 -10.61 -43.69
N LEU A 646 20.43 -11.81 -43.16
CA LEU A 646 20.55 -13.06 -43.91
C LEU A 646 19.35 -13.28 -44.86
N PRO A 647 19.53 -14.04 -45.96
CA PRO A 647 18.42 -14.59 -46.73
C PRO A 647 17.71 -15.70 -45.94
N TYR A 648 16.58 -16.20 -46.47
CA TYR A 648 15.79 -17.26 -45.83
C TYR A 648 16.59 -18.54 -45.52
N GLU A 649 17.55 -18.89 -46.37
CA GLU A 649 18.40 -20.06 -46.20
C GLU A 649 19.87 -19.69 -46.38
N ALA A 650 20.68 -19.94 -45.35
CA ALA A 650 22.12 -19.72 -45.37
C ALA A 650 22.86 -20.69 -44.44
N THR A 651 24.05 -21.12 -44.83
CA THR A 651 24.97 -21.89 -43.99
C THR A 651 26.13 -20.99 -43.55
N ILE A 652 26.32 -20.85 -42.24
CA ILE A 652 27.35 -19.99 -41.65
C ILE A 652 28.41 -20.87 -41.01
N ARG A 653 29.67 -20.71 -41.41
CA ARG A 653 30.82 -21.42 -40.86
C ARG A 653 31.74 -20.44 -40.17
N ILE A 654 32.05 -20.69 -38.89
CA ILE A 654 32.86 -19.81 -38.04
C ILE A 654 34.21 -20.48 -37.78
N PHE A 655 35.29 -19.71 -37.98
CA PHE A 655 36.67 -20.17 -37.85
C PHE A 655 37.45 -19.29 -36.87
N ASN A 656 38.39 -19.88 -36.14
CA ASN A 656 39.35 -19.11 -35.33
C ASN A 656 40.51 -18.59 -36.19
N SER A 657 41.43 -17.82 -35.59
CA SER A 657 42.61 -17.28 -36.28
C SER A 657 43.58 -18.32 -36.83
N SER A 658 43.50 -19.58 -36.36
CA SER A 658 44.30 -20.72 -36.85
C SER A 658 43.64 -21.43 -38.04
N GLY A 659 42.44 -21.00 -38.45
CA GLY A 659 41.66 -21.62 -39.54
C GLY A 659 40.88 -22.87 -39.12
N GLU A 660 40.78 -23.16 -37.82
CA GLU A 660 39.99 -24.29 -37.33
C GLU A 660 38.50 -23.95 -37.32
N LEU A 661 37.68 -24.89 -37.80
CA LEU A 661 36.22 -24.75 -37.76
C LEU A 661 35.72 -24.85 -36.32
N VAL A 662 35.19 -23.75 -35.81
CA VAL A 662 34.65 -23.59 -34.45
C VAL A 662 33.21 -24.07 -34.39
N ARG A 663 32.37 -23.59 -35.33
CA ARG A 663 30.93 -23.86 -35.37
C ARG A 663 30.39 -23.75 -36.80
N THR A 664 29.40 -24.57 -37.12
CA THR A 664 28.52 -24.39 -38.28
C THR A 664 27.10 -24.10 -37.79
N ILE A 665 26.44 -23.12 -38.39
CA ILE A 665 25.07 -22.72 -38.10
C ILE A 665 24.28 -22.81 -39.40
N GLU A 666 23.21 -23.62 -39.39
CA GLU A 666 22.27 -23.71 -40.50
C GLU A 666 21.10 -22.77 -40.22
N HIS A 667 20.95 -21.72 -41.03
CA HIS A 667 19.86 -20.76 -40.94
C HIS A 667 18.77 -21.12 -41.96
N ARG A 668 17.56 -21.37 -41.47
CA ARG A 668 16.35 -21.65 -42.24
C ARG A 668 15.15 -20.98 -41.58
N ASP A 669 15.21 -19.66 -41.43
CA ASP A 669 14.23 -18.90 -40.66
C ASP A 669 13.73 -17.65 -41.42
N GLN A 670 12.52 -17.22 -41.08
CA GLN A 670 11.85 -16.04 -41.62
C GLN A 670 12.33 -14.72 -41.00
N THR A 671 13.31 -14.69 -40.10
CA THR A 671 13.78 -13.44 -39.48
C THR A 671 14.98 -12.82 -40.19
N GLY A 672 15.76 -13.60 -40.96
CA GLY A 672 17.06 -13.14 -41.48
C GLY A 672 18.13 -12.97 -40.39
N ILE A 673 17.92 -13.58 -39.21
CA ILE A 673 18.81 -13.52 -38.05
C ILE A 673 19.25 -14.95 -37.69
N ALA A 674 20.56 -15.17 -37.53
CA ALA A 674 21.10 -16.41 -36.97
C ALA A 674 21.92 -16.11 -35.71
N ARG A 675 21.65 -16.83 -34.63
CA ARG A 675 22.31 -16.64 -33.33
C ARG A 675 23.43 -17.68 -33.12
N TRP A 676 24.51 -17.24 -32.49
CA TRP A 676 25.60 -18.08 -32.01
C TRP A 676 25.82 -17.84 -30.52
N ASP A 677 25.76 -18.91 -29.73
CA ASP A 677 25.92 -18.93 -28.27
C ASP A 677 27.39 -18.85 -27.79
N LEU A 678 28.29 -18.40 -28.68
CA LEU A 678 29.74 -18.46 -28.53
C LEU A 678 30.31 -19.85 -28.23
N LYS A 679 29.54 -20.95 -28.38
CA LYS A 679 30.07 -22.30 -28.14
C LYS A 679 30.58 -22.95 -29.41
N ASN A 680 31.68 -23.67 -29.27
CA ASN A 680 32.19 -24.52 -30.34
C ASN A 680 31.31 -25.78 -30.53
N LYS A 681 31.66 -26.64 -31.48
CA LYS A 681 30.97 -27.92 -31.73
C LYS A 681 30.95 -28.91 -30.54
N PHE A 682 31.78 -28.69 -29.53
CA PHE A 682 31.86 -29.50 -28.30
C PHE A 682 31.16 -28.84 -27.10
N SER A 683 30.36 -27.79 -27.36
CA SER A 683 29.65 -27.01 -26.32
C SER A 683 30.58 -26.29 -25.33
N GLN A 684 31.82 -26.01 -25.72
CA GLN A 684 32.76 -25.20 -24.93
C GLN A 684 32.75 -23.76 -25.43
N LEU A 685 32.83 -22.79 -24.51
CA LEU A 685 32.92 -21.37 -24.85
C LEU A 685 34.16 -21.10 -25.70
N ALA A 686 33.98 -20.30 -26.73
CA ALA A 686 35.03 -19.84 -27.62
C ALA A 686 35.97 -18.88 -26.88
N ALA A 687 37.28 -19.02 -27.09
CA ALA A 687 38.29 -18.16 -26.47
C ALA A 687 38.22 -16.72 -27.01
N PRO A 688 38.67 -15.71 -26.26
CA PRO A 688 38.81 -14.36 -26.82
C PRO A 688 39.80 -14.37 -27.98
N GLY A 689 39.51 -13.61 -29.02
CA GLY A 689 40.31 -13.56 -30.24
C GLY A 689 39.56 -13.07 -31.47
N VAL A 690 40.26 -13.10 -32.60
CA VAL A 690 39.68 -12.77 -33.91
C VAL A 690 39.10 -14.02 -34.55
N TYR A 691 37.85 -13.92 -34.97
CA TYR A 691 37.12 -14.97 -35.66
C TYR A 691 36.80 -14.54 -37.09
N PHE A 692 36.73 -15.53 -37.97
CA PHE A 692 36.34 -15.36 -39.36
C PHE A 692 35.06 -16.13 -39.63
N TYR A 693 34.23 -15.63 -40.53
CA TYR A 693 33.05 -16.36 -40.98
C TYR A 693 33.04 -16.52 -42.48
N TYR A 694 32.41 -17.59 -42.94
CA TYR A 694 32.05 -17.86 -44.32
C TYR A 694 30.57 -18.21 -44.38
N ILE A 695 29.82 -17.47 -45.18
CA ILE A 695 28.37 -17.62 -45.38
C ILE A 695 28.15 -18.06 -46.82
N GLU A 696 27.36 -19.11 -46.97
CA GLU A 696 26.95 -19.68 -48.25
C GLU A 696 25.43 -19.68 -48.33
N SER A 697 24.88 -19.21 -49.45
CA SER A 697 23.43 -19.13 -49.66
C SER A 697 23.09 -19.23 -51.15
N GLY A 698 21.80 -19.42 -51.46
CA GLY A 698 21.31 -19.42 -52.85
C GLY A 698 21.47 -18.10 -53.59
N ILE A 699 21.78 -17.00 -52.90
CA ILE A 699 21.98 -15.66 -53.48
C ILE A 699 23.44 -15.20 -53.45
N GLY A 700 24.38 -16.07 -53.08
CA GLY A 700 25.83 -15.81 -53.10
C GLY A 700 26.57 -16.23 -51.84
N GLU A 701 27.84 -15.83 -51.79
CA GLU A 701 28.79 -16.15 -50.71
C GLU A 701 29.33 -14.87 -50.07
N LYS A 702 29.61 -14.90 -48.76
CA LYS A 702 30.22 -13.78 -48.04
C LYS A 702 31.21 -14.25 -46.99
N THR A 703 32.35 -13.58 -46.92
CA THR A 703 33.30 -13.71 -45.81
C THR A 703 33.39 -12.44 -44.99
N GLY A 704 33.85 -12.57 -43.75
CA GLY A 704 34.17 -11.43 -42.91
C GLY A 704 34.84 -11.86 -41.62
N LYS A 705 35.03 -10.90 -40.72
CA LYS A 705 35.68 -11.10 -39.43
C LYS A 705 34.95 -10.36 -38.31
N PHE A 706 35.07 -10.87 -37.11
CA PHE A 706 34.62 -10.21 -35.89
C PHE A 706 35.58 -10.54 -34.73
N ILE A 707 35.48 -9.77 -33.66
CA ILE A 707 36.40 -9.86 -32.52
C ILE A 707 35.60 -10.23 -31.28
N VAL A 708 36.11 -11.15 -30.48
CA VAL A 708 35.62 -11.49 -29.14
C VAL A 708 36.68 -11.04 -28.13
N ILE A 709 36.30 -10.18 -27.20
CA ILE A 709 37.14 -9.63 -26.13
C ILE A 709 36.52 -10.10 -24.82
N LEU A 710 37.24 -10.92 -24.05
CA LEU A 710 36.84 -11.27 -22.68
C LEU A 710 37.38 -10.23 -21.69
#